data_AF-A0A916JSZ6-F1
#
_entry.id   AF-A0A916JSZ6-F1
#
_cell.length_a   1.000
_cell.length_b   1.000
_cell.length_c   1.000
_cell.angle_alpha   90.00
_cell.angle_beta   90.00
_cell.angle_gamma   90.00
#
_symmetry.space_group_name_H-M   'P 1'
#
loop_
_entity.id
_entity.type
_entity.pdbx_description
1 polymer ?
#
loop_
_entity_poly.entity_id
_entity_poly.type
_entity_poly.pdbx_seq_one_letter_code
_entity_poly.pdbx_strand_id
1 'polypeptide(L)'
;MKAELIKYFQNFFEFSGYAYFLLDSTTLEIVDVNPKSLEVFRLKDRSEVIAKPFYEVSTCDFGNHVDQITIVNFKKLIRKEQGYAYQQKVRLTQNNTFDASFEFSLIQFGDEDFILVSVKDISKEKELNESMETYEAIYNQLPDGIVIHLNGVIIGTNRSFQELNEEEDVTSYRGKHIASFFSEQDREKIEEHITHPEKGKFIIVSRKSKNNNWHKFVLESFETKYHDQQITTTIVSDYQLQEDLAKEQLRANLASEANILLEQEIEKHKETQRKLETSQEISKSVFNSSIDTIISSDLENNITEVSPSACYAFKYSREEFLTLNAADIYANKEEFQNISQSLSTDGFYIGEVTNKRKDGSEFTCFLSCAVMRNKKGDHIGYMGISRDITDLKKAEEELIKSEKKYRDLFVNLGDALVIVDNNNKILDLNNAAKKLFNSSNCIGKQLFDFVHDDDLDYVKERSKEFRQKGSIVNVEFRVKNGERVKHVNLSSTAIYEGDKYVGSRDIIRDITQEKEYQELIVQQTSHLESIFENKSDVIMCTLDSKYNLTAFNTKLEEFIQHHLGITLKIGMNFMDILINSVSDQVKEGLQEYYEKATKGYPTQFEGILKSLKSNEVWIETFLSPITVEGKSAYDIALMAMDITDKKEAEIEITKSLQEKEVLLKEVHHRVKNNLQVISSILNLQSSYVKDKNTLYILRESQNRVKSMSFIHESLYRSKDFSQVNFSDYLNNLINNVVHTFLLPDKDVMLKTDLGAVNLNLDQAIPCGLILNELLTNAMKYAFVGIDNPELEVRIHERDNVIFIHVEDNGIGLPKDFRIDETNSLGLQLVQTLTDQLDGTLELKSKEGTKYLLTFEKMNQSD
;
A
#
# COMPACT_ATOMS: atom_id res chain seq x y z
N MET A 1 -19.30 -60.24 57.77
CA MET A 1 -18.17 -59.48 57.20
C MET A 1 -18.61 -58.36 56.27
N LYS A 2 -18.99 -58.59 54.99
CA LYS A 2 -19.40 -57.50 54.07
C LYS A 2 -20.50 -56.58 54.65
N ALA A 3 -21.53 -57.16 55.29
CA ALA A 3 -22.59 -56.41 55.97
C ALA A 3 -22.16 -55.63 57.23
N GLU A 4 -21.10 -56.07 57.93
CA GLU A 4 -20.56 -55.37 59.11
C GLU A 4 -19.62 -54.23 58.73
N LEU A 5 -18.80 -54.42 57.69
CA LEU A 5 -17.98 -53.36 57.10
C LEU A 5 -18.87 -52.23 56.56
N ILE A 6 -19.94 -52.57 55.84
CA ILE A 6 -20.94 -51.61 55.36
C ILE A 6 -21.55 -50.83 56.55
N LYS A 7 -21.88 -51.51 57.65
CA LYS A 7 -22.44 -50.86 58.84
C LYS A 7 -21.43 -49.95 59.57
N TYR A 8 -20.16 -50.32 59.58
CA TYR A 8 -19.07 -49.50 60.11
C TYR A 8 -18.82 -48.27 59.22
N PHE A 9 -18.80 -48.47 57.90
CA PHE A 9 -18.65 -47.42 56.89
C PHE A 9 -19.78 -46.39 56.96
N GLN A 10 -21.03 -46.86 57.08
CA GLN A 10 -22.21 -46.01 57.29
C GLN A 10 -22.06 -45.11 58.53
N ASN A 11 -21.62 -45.67 59.67
CA ASN A 11 -21.53 -44.93 60.93
C ASN A 11 -20.32 -43.98 61.01
N PHE A 12 -19.20 -44.32 60.36
CA PHE A 12 -17.94 -43.56 60.49
C PHE A 12 -17.90 -42.32 59.58
N PHE A 13 -18.58 -42.34 58.42
CA PHE A 13 -18.45 -41.32 57.37
C PHE A 13 -19.64 -40.34 57.24
N GLU A 14 -20.60 -40.35 58.17
CA GLU A 14 -21.66 -39.32 58.24
C GLU A 14 -21.14 -37.93 58.66
N PHE A 15 -19.94 -37.84 59.24
CA PHE A 15 -19.40 -36.61 59.83
C PHE A 15 -18.36 -35.86 58.99
N SER A 16 -17.84 -36.45 57.91
CA SER A 16 -16.63 -35.94 57.25
C SER A 16 -16.87 -34.88 56.17
N GLY A 17 -18.11 -34.58 55.77
CA GLY A 17 -18.43 -33.53 54.79
C GLY A 17 -17.98 -33.82 53.34
N TYR A 18 -17.23 -34.89 53.09
CA TYR A 18 -16.82 -35.36 51.76
C TYR A 18 -17.77 -36.46 51.24
N ALA A 19 -17.80 -36.62 49.91
CA ALA A 19 -18.46 -37.73 49.25
C ALA A 19 -17.53 -38.95 49.23
N TYR A 20 -18.01 -40.12 49.63
CA TYR A 20 -17.24 -41.37 49.60
C TYR A 20 -17.94 -42.50 48.85
N PHE A 21 -17.14 -43.34 48.19
CA PHE A 21 -17.55 -44.60 47.54
C PHE A 21 -16.67 -45.73 48.07
N LEU A 22 -17.27 -46.88 48.39
CA LEU A 22 -16.57 -48.10 48.75
C LEU A 22 -16.70 -49.09 47.59
N LEU A 23 -15.57 -49.57 47.07
CA LEU A 23 -15.50 -50.44 45.90
C LEU A 23 -14.91 -51.80 46.26
N ASP A 24 -15.33 -52.84 45.54
CA ASP A 24 -14.66 -54.13 45.54
C ASP A 24 -13.32 -53.99 44.81
N SER A 25 -12.20 -54.39 45.43
CA SER A 25 -10.88 -54.19 44.83
C SER A 25 -10.63 -55.04 43.58
N THR A 26 -11.45 -56.06 43.34
CA THR A 26 -11.29 -57.02 42.23
C THR A 26 -12.22 -56.68 41.07
N THR A 27 -13.47 -56.33 41.34
CA THR A 27 -14.47 -56.02 40.30
C THR A 27 -14.66 -54.54 40.02
N LEU A 28 -14.21 -53.65 40.93
CA LEU A 28 -14.45 -52.20 40.90
C LEU A 28 -15.94 -51.81 40.94
N GLU A 29 -16.80 -52.74 41.33
CA GLU A 29 -18.21 -52.47 41.59
C GLU A 29 -18.39 -51.69 42.88
N ILE A 30 -19.35 -50.77 42.90
CA ILE A 30 -19.65 -49.96 44.09
C ILE A 30 -20.33 -50.85 45.13
N VAL A 31 -19.61 -51.21 46.18
CA VAL A 31 -20.16 -51.97 47.31
C VAL A 31 -21.04 -51.08 48.19
N ASP A 32 -20.63 -49.82 48.37
CA ASP A 32 -21.43 -48.87 49.15
C ASP A 32 -21.13 -47.39 48.85
N VAL A 33 -22.05 -46.48 49.20
CA VAL A 33 -21.89 -45.02 49.11
C VAL A 33 -22.44 -44.31 50.35
N ASN A 34 -21.83 -43.18 50.72
CA ASN A 34 -22.35 -42.35 51.81
C ASN A 34 -23.45 -41.36 51.32
N PRO A 35 -24.28 -40.80 52.21
CA PRO A 35 -25.34 -39.87 51.83
C PRO A 35 -24.84 -38.64 51.07
N LYS A 36 -23.64 -38.13 51.40
CA LYS A 36 -23.06 -36.98 50.70
C LYS A 36 -22.70 -37.30 49.25
N SER A 37 -22.29 -38.53 48.92
CA SER A 37 -22.12 -38.98 47.53
C SER A 37 -23.43 -38.99 46.76
N LEU A 38 -24.54 -39.39 47.38
CA LEU A 38 -25.85 -39.34 46.72
C LEU A 38 -26.26 -37.89 46.42
N GLU A 39 -25.96 -36.96 47.33
CA GLU A 39 -26.22 -35.53 47.15
C GLU A 39 -25.32 -34.90 46.08
N VAL A 40 -23.99 -35.11 46.18
CA VAL A 40 -22.99 -34.54 45.27
C VAL A 40 -23.17 -35.08 43.86
N PHE A 41 -23.47 -36.37 43.68
CA PHE A 41 -23.66 -36.97 42.36
C PHE A 41 -25.13 -37.01 41.91
N ARG A 42 -26.05 -36.43 42.69
CA ARG A 42 -27.51 -36.40 42.43
C ARG A 42 -28.10 -37.78 42.10
N LEU A 43 -27.67 -38.81 42.82
CA LEU A 43 -28.11 -40.19 42.64
C LEU A 43 -29.44 -40.41 43.39
N LYS A 44 -30.42 -41.03 42.72
CA LYS A 44 -31.81 -41.15 43.22
C LYS A 44 -31.97 -42.14 44.37
N ASP A 45 -31.34 -43.31 44.25
CA ASP A 45 -31.41 -44.37 45.25
C ASP A 45 -30.06 -45.08 45.37
N ARG A 46 -29.63 -45.32 46.60
CA ARG A 46 -28.43 -46.08 46.94
C ARG A 46 -28.45 -47.48 46.35
N SER A 47 -29.62 -48.13 46.36
CA SER A 47 -29.83 -49.50 45.91
C SER A 47 -29.60 -49.69 44.41
N GLU A 48 -29.87 -48.65 43.62
CA GLU A 48 -29.72 -48.65 42.16
C GLU A 48 -28.25 -48.46 41.71
N VAL A 49 -27.38 -48.01 42.63
CA VAL A 49 -25.98 -47.66 42.34
C VAL A 49 -25.03 -48.80 42.72
N ILE A 50 -25.38 -49.62 43.72
CA ILE A 50 -24.53 -50.68 44.29
C ILE A 50 -24.21 -51.81 43.28
N ALA A 51 -24.89 -51.87 42.14
CA ALA A 51 -24.63 -52.85 41.07
C ALA A 51 -23.93 -52.25 39.84
N LYS A 52 -23.47 -50.99 39.91
CA LYS A 52 -22.78 -50.33 38.81
C LYS A 52 -21.26 -50.29 39.04
N PRO A 53 -20.46 -50.44 37.99
CA PRO A 53 -19.04 -50.16 38.06
C PRO A 53 -18.78 -48.69 38.40
N PHE A 54 -17.75 -48.39 39.19
CA PHE A 54 -17.44 -47.02 39.62
C PHE A 54 -17.28 -46.04 38.43
N TYR A 55 -16.70 -46.50 37.32
CA TYR A 55 -16.50 -45.68 36.14
C TYR A 55 -17.81 -45.22 35.49
N GLU A 56 -18.89 -46.01 35.50
CA GLU A 56 -20.16 -45.58 34.90
C GLU A 56 -20.82 -44.43 35.68
N VAL A 57 -20.60 -44.39 36.99
CA VAL A 57 -21.15 -43.35 37.87
C VAL A 57 -20.28 -42.09 37.81
N SER A 58 -18.96 -42.23 37.60
CA SER A 58 -18.05 -41.10 37.45
C SER A 58 -18.00 -40.51 36.03
N THR A 59 -18.39 -41.27 34.99
CA THR A 59 -18.38 -40.83 33.58
C THR A 59 -19.79 -40.81 32.96
N CYS A 60 -20.72 -40.07 33.54
CA CYS A 60 -21.96 -39.75 32.80
C CYS A 60 -21.59 -38.98 31.52
N ASP A 61 -21.88 -39.62 30.39
CA ASP A 61 -21.34 -39.43 29.05
C ASP A 61 -21.54 -38.03 28.43
N PHE A 62 -20.64 -37.61 27.53
CA PHE A 62 -20.86 -36.85 26.26
C PHE A 62 -19.57 -36.16 25.76
N GLY A 63 -19.03 -36.67 24.64
CA GLY A 63 -18.46 -35.83 23.58
C GLY A 63 -16.95 -35.97 23.29
N ASN A 64 -16.62 -36.87 22.36
CA ASN A 64 -15.42 -36.94 21.51
C ASN A 64 -14.20 -36.10 21.91
N HIS A 65 -13.30 -36.78 22.63
CA HIS A 65 -11.84 -36.61 22.80
C HIS A 65 -11.46 -36.72 24.27
N VAL A 66 -11.61 -37.94 24.80
CA VAL A 66 -10.74 -38.41 25.88
C VAL A 66 -10.18 -39.71 25.38
N ASP A 67 -8.90 -39.68 25.00
CA ASP A 67 -8.14 -40.88 24.70
C ASP A 67 -8.30 -41.86 25.87
N GLN A 68 -8.59 -43.11 25.51
CA GLN A 68 -8.76 -44.25 26.40
C GLN A 68 -8.04 -44.07 27.75
N ILE A 69 -8.79 -43.88 28.84
CA ILE A 69 -8.25 -44.19 30.15
C ILE A 69 -8.15 -45.72 30.22
N THR A 70 -7.07 -46.25 29.68
CA THR A 70 -6.62 -47.56 30.10
C THR A 70 -6.06 -47.34 31.51
N ILE A 71 -6.85 -47.64 32.54
CA ILE A 71 -6.32 -47.76 33.91
C ILE A 71 -5.47 -49.05 33.91
N VAL A 72 -4.26 -48.95 33.35
CA VAL A 72 -3.34 -50.07 33.21
C VAL A 72 -2.83 -50.43 34.60
N ASN A 73 -3.28 -51.58 35.10
CA ASN A 73 -2.71 -52.33 36.22
C ASN A 73 -2.81 -51.73 37.62
N PHE A 74 -3.88 -52.09 38.34
CA PHE A 74 -3.89 -52.09 39.81
C PHE A 74 -2.79 -52.98 40.43
N LYS A 75 -2.20 -53.93 39.68
CA LYS A 75 -1.21 -54.90 40.19
C LYS A 75 0.18 -54.32 40.52
N LYS A 76 0.40 -53.00 40.41
CA LYS A 76 1.70 -52.36 40.71
C LYS A 76 1.61 -51.18 41.68
N LEU A 77 0.61 -51.15 42.56
CA LEU A 77 0.64 -50.27 43.73
C LEU A 77 1.60 -50.85 44.79
N ILE A 78 2.87 -50.46 44.72
CA ILE A 78 3.81 -50.61 45.83
C ILE A 78 3.47 -49.54 46.86
N ARG A 79 3.20 -50.01 48.08
CA ARG A 79 3.01 -49.28 49.34
C ARG A 79 3.79 -47.95 49.39
N LYS A 80 3.08 -46.81 49.35
CA LYS A 80 3.52 -45.56 49.97
C LYS A 80 2.54 -45.23 51.10
N GLU A 81 3.06 -44.67 52.19
CA GLU A 81 2.35 -44.54 53.47
C GLU A 81 1.12 -43.61 53.44
N GLN A 82 0.79 -42.93 52.34
CA GLN A 82 -0.42 -42.09 52.21
C GLN A 82 -0.88 -42.03 50.74
N GLY A 83 -2.04 -42.65 50.45
CA GLY A 83 -3.00 -42.33 49.37
C GLY A 83 -2.56 -42.22 47.89
N TYR A 84 -3.47 -42.50 46.95
CA TYR A 84 -3.35 -42.08 45.55
C TYR A 84 -4.41 -41.00 45.27
N ALA A 85 -4.03 -39.80 44.83
CA ALA A 85 -4.95 -38.72 44.49
C ALA A 85 -4.97 -38.44 42.98
N TYR A 86 -6.16 -38.19 42.42
CA TYR A 86 -6.41 -37.90 41.01
C TYR A 86 -7.48 -36.81 40.89
N GLN A 87 -7.27 -35.80 40.04
CA GLN A 87 -8.22 -34.70 39.88
C GLN A 87 -8.91 -34.77 38.52
N GLN A 88 -10.23 -34.56 38.48
CA GLN A 88 -11.00 -34.63 37.25
C GLN A 88 -12.23 -33.71 37.29
N LYS A 89 -12.60 -33.19 36.11
CA LYS A 89 -13.83 -32.41 35.92
C LYS A 89 -15.04 -33.35 35.86
N VAL A 90 -16.00 -33.16 36.76
CA VAL A 90 -17.19 -34.01 36.88
C VAL A 90 -18.42 -33.22 36.41
N ARG A 91 -19.20 -33.80 35.51
CA ARG A 91 -20.42 -33.19 34.97
C ARG A 91 -21.64 -33.93 35.50
N LEU A 92 -22.51 -33.22 36.21
CA LEU A 92 -23.77 -33.79 36.71
C LEU A 92 -24.88 -33.56 35.68
N THR A 93 -25.89 -34.43 35.67
CA THR A 93 -27.06 -34.31 34.79
C THR A 93 -27.71 -32.93 34.93
N GLN A 94 -28.02 -32.34 33.77
CA GLN A 94 -28.42 -30.93 33.58
C GLN A 94 -27.33 -29.90 33.97
N ASN A 95 -26.38 -29.70 33.05
CA ASN A 95 -25.50 -28.53 32.86
C ASN A 95 -24.62 -28.01 34.02
N ASN A 96 -24.65 -28.57 35.23
CA ASN A 96 -23.71 -28.20 36.29
C ASN A 96 -22.43 -29.06 36.21
N THR A 97 -21.31 -28.43 35.86
CA THR A 97 -19.96 -29.01 35.96
C THR A 97 -19.26 -28.47 37.20
N PHE A 98 -18.61 -29.35 37.97
CA PHE A 98 -17.73 -28.96 39.07
C PHE A 98 -16.41 -29.74 38.96
N ASP A 99 -15.31 -29.13 39.38
CA ASP A 99 -14.01 -29.79 39.43
C ASP A 99 -13.89 -30.57 40.75
N ALA A 100 -13.56 -31.85 40.66
CA ALA A 100 -13.49 -32.74 41.81
C ALA A 100 -12.10 -33.38 41.96
N SER A 101 -11.62 -33.45 43.20
CA SER A 101 -10.44 -34.23 43.57
C SER A 101 -10.88 -35.57 44.14
N PHE A 102 -10.41 -36.66 43.53
CA PHE A 102 -10.64 -38.04 43.95
C PHE A 102 -9.40 -38.58 44.68
N GLU A 103 -9.58 -39.19 45.84
CA GLU A 103 -8.50 -39.84 46.58
C GLU A 103 -8.86 -41.29 46.86
N PHE A 104 -7.99 -42.21 46.45
CA PHE A 104 -8.17 -43.66 46.53
C PHE A 104 -7.27 -44.25 47.62
N SER A 105 -7.87 -45.03 48.52
CA SER A 105 -7.20 -45.71 49.63
C SER A 105 -7.60 -47.19 49.67
N LEU A 106 -6.64 -48.10 49.74
CA LEU A 106 -6.90 -49.53 49.91
C LEU A 106 -7.17 -49.85 51.39
N ILE A 107 -8.25 -50.55 51.68
CA ILE A 107 -8.65 -50.94 53.04
C ILE A 107 -8.85 -52.45 53.07
N GLN A 108 -8.15 -53.13 53.98
CA GLN A 108 -8.30 -54.57 54.19
C GLN A 108 -9.24 -54.84 55.38
N PHE A 109 -10.26 -55.67 55.18
CA PHE A 109 -11.21 -56.03 56.25
C PHE A 109 -11.51 -57.52 56.23
N GLY A 110 -10.91 -58.25 57.18
CA GLY A 110 -10.90 -59.72 57.14
C GLY A 110 -9.92 -60.22 56.06
N ASP A 111 -10.36 -61.19 55.25
CA ASP A 111 -9.59 -61.76 54.12
C ASP A 111 -9.88 -61.07 52.77
N GLU A 112 -10.65 -59.97 52.75
CA GLU A 112 -11.03 -59.24 51.54
C GLU A 112 -10.44 -57.80 51.54
N ASP A 113 -10.05 -57.35 50.35
CA ASP A 113 -9.55 -56.00 50.09
C ASP A 113 -10.66 -55.14 49.45
N PHE A 114 -10.77 -53.89 49.90
CA PHE A 114 -11.70 -52.89 49.39
C PHE A 114 -10.97 -51.60 49.02
N ILE A 115 -11.55 -50.80 48.13
CA ILE A 115 -11.02 -49.47 47.78
C ILE A 115 -12.00 -48.42 48.28
N LEU A 116 -11.52 -47.52 49.13
CA LEU A 116 -12.24 -46.31 49.52
C LEU A 116 -11.85 -45.16 48.61
N VAL A 117 -12.84 -44.54 47.98
CA VAL A 117 -12.69 -43.32 47.20
C VAL A 117 -13.30 -42.17 47.97
N SER A 118 -12.54 -41.10 48.18
CA SER A 118 -13.04 -39.82 48.70
C SER A 118 -13.09 -38.78 47.57
N VAL A 119 -14.09 -37.90 47.59
CA VAL A 119 -14.32 -36.88 46.56
C VAL A 119 -14.53 -35.52 47.22
N LYS A 120 -13.71 -34.55 46.83
CA LYS A 120 -13.79 -33.13 47.27
C LYS A 120 -14.11 -32.24 46.08
N ASP A 121 -15.13 -31.38 46.19
CA ASP A 121 -15.35 -30.28 45.24
C ASP A 121 -14.29 -29.20 45.46
N ILE A 122 -13.50 -28.92 44.42
CA ILE A 122 -12.41 -27.94 44.42
C ILE A 122 -12.69 -26.75 43.51
N SER A 123 -13.91 -26.63 42.96
CA SER A 123 -14.24 -25.61 41.95
C SER A 123 -13.95 -24.19 42.41
N LYS A 124 -14.35 -23.83 43.64
CA LYS A 124 -14.09 -22.50 44.21
C LYS A 124 -12.62 -22.25 44.52
N GLU A 125 -11.87 -23.28 44.92
CA GLU A 125 -10.45 -23.19 45.25
C GLU A 125 -9.62 -23.00 43.98
N LYS A 126 -10.02 -23.68 42.90
CA LYS A 126 -9.43 -23.54 41.58
C LYS A 126 -9.78 -22.21 40.91
N GLU A 127 -11.06 -21.79 40.94
CA GLU A 127 -11.46 -20.46 40.44
C GLU A 127 -10.70 -19.33 41.15
N LEU A 128 -10.46 -19.46 42.47
CA LEU A 128 -9.71 -18.48 43.23
C LEU A 128 -8.22 -18.46 42.84
N ASN A 129 -7.60 -19.64 42.68
CA ASN A 129 -6.20 -19.74 42.26
C ASN A 129 -6.00 -19.25 40.81
N GLU A 130 -6.87 -19.65 39.88
CA GLU A 130 -6.86 -19.15 38.50
C GLU A 130 -7.06 -17.63 38.47
N SER A 131 -7.95 -17.10 39.32
CA SER A 131 -8.14 -15.65 39.44
C SER A 131 -6.94 -14.94 40.06
N MET A 132 -6.20 -15.56 40.98
CA MET A 132 -4.97 -15.01 41.57
C MET A 132 -3.80 -15.06 40.58
N GLU A 133 -3.60 -16.17 39.87
CA GLU A 133 -2.58 -16.27 38.81
C GLU A 133 -2.86 -15.27 37.68
N THR A 134 -4.13 -15.11 37.31
CA THR A 134 -4.56 -14.08 36.35
C THR A 134 -4.27 -12.69 36.88
N TYR A 135 -4.51 -12.41 38.17
CA TYR A 135 -4.21 -11.12 38.78
C TYR A 135 -2.70 -10.83 38.79
N GLU A 136 -1.86 -11.80 39.14
CA GLU A 136 -0.41 -11.66 39.08
C GLU A 136 0.09 -11.43 37.66
N ALA A 137 -0.52 -12.08 36.66
CA ALA A 137 -0.20 -11.85 35.26
C ALA A 137 -0.56 -10.41 34.82
N ILE A 138 -1.74 -9.91 35.21
CA ILE A 138 -2.18 -8.53 34.93
C ILE A 138 -1.26 -7.53 35.58
N TYR A 139 -1.02 -7.69 36.88
CA TYR A 139 -0.18 -6.82 37.68
C TYR A 139 1.20 -6.64 37.05
N ASN A 140 1.77 -7.72 36.50
CA ASN A 140 3.07 -7.73 35.83
C ASN A 140 3.09 -7.33 34.35
N GLN A 141 1.93 -7.16 33.70
CA GLN A 141 1.84 -6.72 32.30
C GLN A 141 1.47 -5.24 32.13
N LEU A 142 1.13 -4.54 33.22
CA LEU A 142 0.81 -3.11 33.17
C LEU A 142 2.04 -2.29 32.74
N PRO A 143 1.92 -1.33 31.82
CA PRO A 143 3.07 -0.58 31.28
C PRO A 143 3.73 0.33 32.33
N ASP A 144 2.97 0.77 33.32
CA ASP A 144 3.48 1.60 34.42
C ASP A 144 4.08 0.75 35.54
N GLY A 145 5.12 1.29 36.19
CA GLY A 145 5.69 0.67 37.37
C GLY A 145 4.80 0.86 38.59
N ILE A 146 4.34 -0.23 39.21
CA ILE A 146 3.52 -0.20 40.42
C ILE A 146 4.36 -0.63 41.61
N VAL A 147 4.31 0.17 42.67
CA VAL A 147 4.98 -0.08 43.95
C VAL A 147 3.96 -0.06 45.07
N ILE A 148 3.87 -1.14 45.84
CA ILE A 148 3.06 -1.23 47.05
C ILE A 148 4.00 -1.12 48.24
N HIS A 149 3.79 -0.12 49.10
CA HIS A 149 4.68 0.16 50.23
C HIS A 149 3.92 0.60 51.49
N LEU A 150 4.53 0.39 52.65
CA LEU A 150 4.06 0.88 53.95
C LEU A 150 5.04 1.93 54.45
N ASN A 151 4.59 3.18 54.60
CA ASN A 151 5.44 4.32 54.96
C ASN A 151 6.73 4.38 54.12
N GLY A 152 6.57 4.28 52.80
CA GLY A 152 7.67 4.26 51.83
C GLY A 152 8.53 3.00 51.77
N VAL A 153 8.35 2.03 52.67
CA VAL A 153 9.05 0.74 52.63
C VAL A 153 8.33 -0.23 51.70
N ILE A 154 9.01 -0.67 50.64
CA ILE A 154 8.44 -1.50 49.58
C ILE A 154 8.09 -2.90 50.10
N ILE A 155 6.84 -3.29 49.88
CA ILE A 155 6.28 -4.61 50.21
C ILE A 155 6.13 -5.47 48.95
N GLY A 156 5.84 -4.84 47.79
CA GLY A 156 5.75 -5.50 46.50
C GLY A 156 5.88 -4.52 45.34
N THR A 157 6.33 -5.01 44.19
CA THR A 157 6.46 -4.25 42.94
C THR A 157 6.02 -5.10 41.77
N ASN A 158 5.57 -4.50 40.68
CA ASN A 158 5.34 -5.24 39.43
C ASN A 158 6.62 -5.30 38.58
N ARG A 159 6.60 -6.15 37.55
CA ARG A 159 7.68 -6.32 36.59
C ARG A 159 8.08 -5.00 35.91
N SER A 160 7.13 -4.15 35.53
CA SER A 160 7.42 -2.90 34.84
C SER A 160 8.19 -1.91 35.72
N PHE A 161 7.94 -1.87 37.04
CA PHE A 161 8.77 -1.09 37.96
C PHE A 161 10.20 -1.64 38.03
N GLN A 162 10.38 -2.96 37.92
CA GLN A 162 11.71 -3.59 37.91
C GLN A 162 12.46 -3.26 36.62
N GLU A 163 11.79 -3.39 35.47
CA GLU A 163 12.33 -3.04 34.15
C GLU A 163 12.69 -1.56 34.08
N LEU A 164 11.81 -0.69 34.60
CA LEU A 164 12.11 0.73 34.75
C LEU A 164 13.33 0.96 35.64
N ASN A 165 13.60 0.15 36.66
CA ASN A 165 14.77 0.33 37.55
C ASN A 165 16.05 -0.41 37.10
N GLU A 166 16.02 -1.10 35.96
CA GLU A 166 17.19 -1.77 35.36
C GLU A 166 17.94 -2.74 36.31
N GLU A 167 17.33 -3.31 37.38
CA GLU A 167 17.96 -4.38 38.20
C GLU A 167 17.36 -5.76 37.91
N GLU A 168 18.22 -6.79 37.87
CA GLU A 168 17.86 -8.16 37.47
C GLU A 168 17.21 -9.03 38.57
N ASP A 169 17.20 -8.62 39.84
CA ASP A 169 16.74 -9.47 40.95
C ASP A 169 15.41 -8.99 41.58
N VAL A 170 14.35 -9.78 41.41
CA VAL A 170 13.00 -9.55 41.93
C VAL A 170 12.96 -9.47 43.47
N THR A 171 13.92 -10.09 44.16
CA THR A 171 13.96 -10.13 45.63
C THR A 171 14.70 -8.95 46.28
N SER A 172 15.38 -8.12 45.48
CA SER A 172 16.21 -6.98 45.90
C SER A 172 15.41 -5.77 46.42
N TYR A 173 14.14 -5.62 46.02
CA TYR A 173 13.37 -4.39 46.25
C TYR A 173 12.62 -4.37 47.58
N ARG A 174 12.24 -5.54 48.10
CA ARG A 174 11.43 -5.65 49.32
C ARG A 174 12.23 -5.18 50.53
N GLY A 175 11.68 -4.24 51.29
CA GLY A 175 12.33 -3.63 52.45
C GLY A 175 13.20 -2.40 52.16
N LYS A 176 13.40 -2.02 50.89
CA LYS A 176 14.03 -0.74 50.53
C LYS A 176 13.01 0.40 50.56
N HIS A 177 13.49 1.63 50.74
CA HIS A 177 12.65 2.82 50.69
C HIS A 177 12.46 3.31 49.25
N ILE A 178 11.23 3.62 48.84
CA ILE A 178 10.89 4.06 47.46
C ILE A 178 11.66 5.32 47.03
N ALA A 179 11.86 6.27 47.95
CA ALA A 179 12.61 7.49 47.67
C ALA A 179 14.10 7.25 47.37
N SER A 180 14.65 6.06 47.70
CA SER A 180 16.05 5.74 47.42
C SER A 180 16.34 5.51 45.93
N PHE A 181 15.29 5.23 45.15
CA PHE A 181 15.38 4.98 43.71
C PHE A 181 15.34 6.25 42.85
N PHE A 182 15.13 7.42 43.44
CA PHE A 182 15.02 8.70 42.73
C PHE A 182 16.09 9.69 43.23
N SER A 183 16.22 10.83 42.55
CA SER A 183 17.19 11.89 42.86
C SER A 183 17.14 12.32 44.32
N GLU A 184 18.29 12.61 44.92
CA GLU A 184 18.36 13.14 46.30
C GLU A 184 17.59 14.46 46.45
N GLN A 185 17.51 15.26 45.39
CA GLN A 185 16.76 16.53 45.37
C GLN A 185 15.25 16.33 45.43
N ASP A 186 14.75 15.17 44.99
CA ASP A 186 13.32 14.86 44.94
C ASP A 186 12.85 14.05 46.17
N ARG A 187 13.77 13.64 47.07
CA ARG A 187 13.43 12.79 48.24
C ARG A 187 12.38 13.40 49.15
N GLU A 188 12.56 14.66 49.57
CA GLU A 188 11.63 15.35 50.47
C GLU A 188 10.23 15.46 49.85
N LYS A 189 10.18 15.74 48.55
CA LYS A 189 8.94 15.80 47.75
C LYS A 189 8.24 14.44 47.66
N ILE A 190 9.01 13.36 47.50
CA ILE A 190 8.48 11.98 47.48
C ILE A 190 7.93 11.60 48.86
N GLU A 191 8.66 11.89 49.94
CA GLU A 191 8.22 11.60 51.32
C GLU A 191 6.89 12.29 51.66
N GLU A 192 6.77 13.57 51.31
CA GLU A 192 5.52 14.32 51.52
C GLU A 192 4.36 13.67 50.74
N HIS A 193 4.59 13.32 49.48
CA HIS A 193 3.59 12.75 48.57
C HIS A 193 3.12 11.35 48.96
N ILE A 194 4.02 10.48 49.44
CA ILE A 194 3.67 9.11 49.84
C ILE A 194 3.05 9.02 51.24
N THR A 195 3.31 10.01 52.11
CA THR A 195 2.78 10.05 53.49
C THR A 195 1.36 10.64 53.53
N HIS A 196 1.02 11.53 52.59
CA HIS A 196 -0.31 12.11 52.46
C HIS A 196 -0.82 12.00 51.00
N PRO A 197 -1.08 10.77 50.50
CA PRO A 197 -1.46 10.58 49.12
C PRO A 197 -2.86 11.13 48.83
N GLU A 198 -2.95 12.04 47.86
CA GLU A 198 -4.21 12.58 47.37
C GLU A 198 -4.53 12.01 45.97
N LYS A 199 -5.71 11.41 45.85
CA LYS A 199 -6.16 10.79 44.60
C LYS A 199 -6.22 11.83 43.46
N GLY A 200 -5.51 11.56 42.35
CA GLY A 200 -5.43 12.44 41.18
C GLY A 200 -4.35 13.53 41.25
N LYS A 201 -3.57 13.61 42.34
CA LYS A 201 -2.35 14.42 42.39
C LYS A 201 -1.15 13.57 42.02
N PHE A 202 -0.26 14.15 41.20
CA PHE A 202 0.98 13.53 40.82
C PHE A 202 2.16 14.48 41.04
N ILE A 203 3.34 13.91 41.24
CA ILE A 203 4.60 14.66 41.27
C ILE A 203 5.49 14.20 40.12
N ILE A 204 6.21 15.14 39.53
CA ILE A 204 7.31 14.82 38.61
C ILE A 204 8.59 14.73 39.43
N VAL A 205 9.31 13.62 39.28
CA VAL A 205 10.60 13.34 39.92
C VAL A 205 11.61 12.91 38.87
N SER A 206 12.88 13.01 39.21
CA SER A 206 13.97 12.69 38.30
C SER A 206 14.80 11.52 38.82
N ARG A 207 15.32 10.72 37.89
CA ARG A 207 16.28 9.65 38.17
C ARG A 207 17.31 9.57 37.05
N LYS A 208 18.53 9.16 37.41
CA LYS A 208 19.59 8.87 36.44
C LYS A 208 19.52 7.41 35.98
N SER A 209 19.53 7.15 34.67
CA SER A 209 19.69 5.79 34.13
C SER A 209 21.14 5.31 34.26
N LYS A 210 21.42 4.01 34.03
CA LYS A 210 22.80 3.46 34.05
C LYS A 210 23.74 4.17 33.08
N ASN A 211 23.19 4.73 31.99
CA ASN A 211 23.94 5.50 30.99
C ASN A 211 24.17 6.97 31.39
N ASN A 212 23.90 7.34 32.64
CA ASN A 212 24.14 8.67 33.20
C ASN A 212 23.22 9.78 32.64
N ASN A 213 22.12 9.42 31.96
CA ASN A 213 21.12 10.37 31.47
C ASN A 213 20.03 10.59 32.52
N TRP A 214 19.52 11.82 32.61
CA TRP A 214 18.39 12.15 33.48
C TRP A 214 17.08 11.81 32.78
N HIS A 215 16.25 11.02 33.44
CA HIS A 215 14.88 10.69 33.03
C HIS A 215 13.90 11.27 34.04
N LYS A 216 12.76 11.76 33.55
CA LYS A 216 11.66 12.26 34.37
C LYS A 216 10.56 11.21 34.49
N PHE A 217 10.09 11.01 35.70
CA PHE A 217 9.02 10.08 36.04
C PHE A 217 7.88 10.84 36.70
N VAL A 218 6.66 10.37 36.46
CA VAL A 218 5.46 10.81 37.17
C VAL A 218 5.16 9.80 38.25
N LEU A 219 5.01 10.26 39.49
CA LEU A 219 4.57 9.47 40.64
C LEU A 219 3.15 9.90 41.02
N GLU A 220 2.23 8.94 40.98
CA GLU A 220 0.88 9.10 41.50
C GLU A 220 0.67 8.08 42.64
N SER A 221 0.29 8.55 43.82
CA SER A 221 0.17 7.72 45.01
C SER A 221 -1.26 7.77 45.54
N PHE A 222 -1.79 6.62 45.96
CA PHE A 222 -3.11 6.50 46.59
C PHE A 222 -3.12 5.45 47.70
N GLU A 223 -3.96 5.67 48.71
CA GLU A 223 -4.12 4.77 49.84
C GLU A 223 -5.12 3.63 49.55
N THR A 224 -4.75 2.42 49.95
CA THR A 224 -5.59 1.21 49.90
C THR A 224 -5.58 0.49 51.25
N LYS A 225 -6.66 -0.20 51.64
CA LYS A 225 -6.73 -1.00 52.88
C LYS A 225 -6.52 -2.48 52.60
N TYR A 226 -5.62 -3.12 53.35
CA TYR A 226 -5.39 -4.56 53.31
C TYR A 226 -5.32 -5.13 54.73
N HIS A 227 -6.24 -6.04 55.10
CA HIS A 227 -6.36 -6.67 56.43
C HIS A 227 -6.13 -5.71 57.61
N ASP A 228 -6.87 -4.60 57.67
CA ASP A 228 -6.81 -3.54 58.68
C ASP A 228 -5.49 -2.71 58.74
N GLN A 229 -4.58 -2.88 57.78
CA GLN A 229 -3.42 -2.00 57.58
C GLN A 229 -3.64 -1.07 56.38
N GLN A 230 -3.27 0.21 56.54
CA GLN A 230 -3.20 1.17 55.42
C GLN A 230 -1.92 0.92 54.64
N ILE A 231 -2.05 0.62 53.35
CA ILE A 231 -0.94 0.47 52.41
C ILE A 231 -1.05 1.56 51.34
N THR A 232 0.08 2.10 50.90
CA THR A 232 0.12 3.09 49.83
C THR A 232 0.59 2.42 48.55
N THR A 233 -0.17 2.64 47.47
CA THR A 233 0.20 2.20 46.13
C THR A 233 0.68 3.42 45.36
N THR A 234 1.88 3.34 44.80
CA THR A 234 2.49 4.39 43.97
C THR A 234 2.71 3.86 42.55
N ILE A 235 2.12 4.56 41.58
CA ILE A 235 2.30 4.34 40.14
C ILE A 235 3.44 5.24 39.67
N VAL A 236 4.34 4.68 38.87
CA VAL A 236 5.55 5.30 38.33
C VAL A 236 5.50 5.19 36.80
N SER A 237 5.29 6.30 36.12
CA SER A 237 5.20 6.38 34.66
C SER A 237 6.37 7.16 34.07
N ASP A 238 6.90 6.72 32.92
CA ASP A 238 7.94 7.44 32.18
C ASP A 238 7.33 8.63 31.42
N TYR A 239 7.69 9.85 31.84
CA TYR A 239 7.13 11.08 31.29
C TYR A 239 7.76 11.48 29.94
N GLN A 240 9.02 11.09 29.73
CA GLN A 240 9.80 11.62 28.61
C GLN A 240 9.42 10.95 27.28
N LEU A 241 9.10 9.66 27.32
CA LEU A 241 8.63 8.91 26.15
C LEU A 241 7.29 9.45 25.62
N GLN A 242 6.36 9.84 26.50
CA GLN A 242 5.06 10.39 26.11
C GLN A 242 5.19 11.77 25.45
N GLU A 243 6.10 12.62 25.94
CA GLU A 243 6.35 13.95 25.37
C GLU A 243 6.99 13.88 23.98
N ASP A 244 7.92 12.94 23.77
CA ASP A 244 8.61 12.77 22.50
C ASP A 244 7.67 12.21 21.40
N LEU A 245 6.82 11.24 21.74
CA LEU A 245 5.83 10.68 20.80
C LEU A 245 4.81 11.74 20.33
N ALA A 246 4.35 12.60 21.25
CA ALA A 246 3.43 13.68 20.93
C ALA A 246 4.07 14.74 20.00
N LYS A 247 5.37 15.05 20.20
CA LYS A 247 6.11 15.96 19.33
C LYS A 247 6.33 15.38 17.94
N GLU A 248 6.58 14.08 17.81
CA GLU A 248 6.73 13.39 16.52
C GLU A 248 5.42 13.41 15.72
N GLN A 249 4.29 13.09 16.35
CA GLN A 249 2.97 13.11 15.70
C GLN A 249 2.60 14.52 15.21
N LEU A 250 2.85 15.55 16.02
CA LEU A 250 2.61 16.94 15.62
C LEU A 250 3.49 17.35 14.43
N ARG A 251 4.76 16.94 14.42
CA ARG A 251 5.67 17.19 13.29
C ARG A 251 5.22 16.49 12.01
N ALA A 252 4.75 15.24 12.11
CA ALA A 252 4.27 14.49 10.96
C ALA A 252 3.01 15.12 10.34
N ASN A 253 2.06 15.56 11.17
CA ASN A 253 0.84 16.23 10.71
C ASN A 253 1.16 17.57 10.02
N LEU A 254 2.01 18.39 10.62
CA LEU A 254 2.44 19.68 10.02
C LEU A 254 3.20 19.47 8.70
N ALA A 255 4.03 18.42 8.60
CA ALA A 255 4.73 18.09 7.36
C ALA A 255 3.76 17.62 6.26
N SER A 256 2.74 16.84 6.61
CA SER A 256 1.72 16.38 5.67
C SER A 256 0.89 17.55 5.11
N GLU A 257 0.41 18.45 5.97
CA GLU A 257 -0.33 19.65 5.52
C GLU A 257 0.54 20.57 4.67
N ALA A 258 1.81 20.77 5.05
CA ALA A 258 2.74 21.59 4.27
C ALA A 258 3.01 20.98 2.89
N ASN A 259 3.12 19.66 2.77
CA ASN A 259 3.34 18.98 1.49
C ASN A 259 2.15 19.15 0.54
N ILE A 260 0.91 19.02 1.04
CA ILE A 260 -0.31 19.19 0.22
C ILE A 260 -0.37 20.61 -0.36
N LEU A 261 -0.11 21.64 0.46
CA LEU A 261 -0.10 23.03 -0.01
C LEU A 261 1.05 23.30 -0.99
N LEU A 262 2.23 22.73 -0.74
CA LEU A 262 3.39 22.88 -1.61
C LEU A 262 3.16 22.25 -2.98
N GLU A 263 2.52 21.07 -3.04
CA GLU A 263 2.18 20.40 -4.30
C GLU A 263 1.22 21.25 -5.16
N GLN A 264 0.21 21.85 -4.55
CA GLN A 264 -0.73 22.76 -5.24
C GLN A 264 -0.05 24.03 -5.77
N GLU A 265 0.86 24.61 -4.98
CA GLU A 265 1.64 25.80 -5.38
C GLU A 265 2.61 25.46 -6.53
N ILE A 266 3.31 24.32 -6.44
CA ILE A 266 4.27 23.86 -7.45
C ILE A 266 3.57 23.63 -8.80
N GLU A 267 2.39 23.00 -8.80
CA GLU A 267 1.70 22.69 -10.04
C GLU A 267 1.22 23.96 -10.76
N LYS A 268 0.69 24.93 -10.00
CA LYS A 268 0.32 26.24 -10.52
C LYS A 268 1.52 27.04 -11.06
N HIS A 269 2.67 26.92 -10.40
CA HIS A 269 3.90 27.58 -10.83
C HIS A 269 4.44 26.97 -12.14
N LYS A 270 4.45 25.62 -12.25
CA LYS A 270 4.86 24.90 -13.46
C LYS A 270 4.00 25.25 -14.67
N GLU A 271 2.68 25.34 -14.50
CA GLU A 271 1.78 25.67 -15.61
C GLU A 271 1.98 27.12 -16.11
N THR A 272 2.21 28.06 -15.19
CA THR A 272 2.51 29.47 -15.53
C THR A 272 3.87 29.60 -16.20
N GLN A 273 4.87 28.87 -15.70
CA GLN A 273 6.22 28.87 -16.25
C GLN A 273 6.25 28.30 -17.67
N ARG A 274 5.59 27.16 -17.92
CA ARG A 274 5.48 26.60 -19.28
C ARG A 274 4.83 27.57 -20.27
N LYS A 275 3.72 28.21 -19.88
CA LYS A 275 3.05 29.20 -20.76
C LYS A 275 3.93 30.40 -21.08
N LEU A 276 4.72 30.89 -20.12
CA LEU A 276 5.64 32.00 -20.32
C LEU A 276 6.85 31.60 -21.19
N GLU A 277 7.46 30.44 -20.91
CA GLU A 277 8.59 29.90 -21.68
C GLU A 277 8.19 29.68 -23.13
N THR A 278 7.06 29.02 -23.39
CA THR A 278 6.56 28.80 -24.75
C THR A 278 6.29 30.13 -25.47
N SER A 279 5.72 31.15 -24.82
CA SER A 279 5.48 32.46 -25.45
C SER A 279 6.78 33.24 -25.74
N GLN A 280 7.78 33.16 -24.86
CA GLN A 280 9.08 33.81 -25.04
C GLN A 280 9.92 33.14 -26.12
N GLU A 281 9.91 31.80 -26.16
CA GLU A 281 10.60 31.02 -27.19
C GLU A 281 10.00 31.27 -28.56
N ILE A 282 8.67 31.30 -28.68
CA ILE A 282 8.01 31.67 -29.94
C ILE A 282 8.42 33.09 -30.37
N SER A 283 8.42 34.07 -29.45
CA SER A 283 8.76 35.47 -29.78
C SER A 283 10.24 35.66 -30.16
N LYS A 284 11.17 35.06 -29.41
CA LYS A 284 12.61 35.09 -29.74
C LYS A 284 12.91 34.32 -31.02
N SER A 285 12.23 33.21 -31.25
CA SER A 285 12.37 32.44 -32.49
C SER A 285 11.90 33.29 -33.67
N VAL A 286 10.77 33.99 -33.57
CA VAL A 286 10.30 34.90 -34.63
C VAL A 286 11.28 36.07 -34.85
N PHE A 287 11.81 36.70 -33.79
CA PHE A 287 12.76 37.81 -33.91
C PHE A 287 14.11 37.40 -34.50
N ASN A 288 14.68 36.29 -34.03
CA ASN A 288 15.99 35.81 -34.48
C ASN A 288 15.94 35.12 -35.85
N SER A 289 14.80 34.50 -36.20
CA SER A 289 14.62 33.87 -37.52
C SER A 289 14.12 34.83 -38.60
N SER A 290 13.85 36.10 -38.26
CA SER A 290 13.43 37.09 -39.24
C SER A 290 14.54 37.37 -40.25
N ILE A 291 14.25 37.10 -41.52
CA ILE A 291 15.12 37.40 -42.66
C ILE A 291 15.24 38.91 -42.87
N ASP A 292 14.18 39.64 -42.53
CA ASP A 292 14.21 41.09 -42.56
C ASP A 292 15.02 41.62 -41.38
N THR A 293 15.76 42.69 -41.64
CA THR A 293 16.53 43.39 -40.63
C THR A 293 15.55 44.04 -39.67
N ILE A 294 15.49 43.53 -38.44
CA ILE A 294 14.71 44.13 -37.37
C ILE A 294 15.70 44.89 -36.50
N ILE A 295 15.52 46.20 -36.44
CA ILE A 295 16.26 47.07 -35.56
C ILE A 295 15.23 47.76 -34.71
N SER A 296 15.31 47.51 -33.41
CA SER A 296 14.64 48.37 -32.46
C SER A 296 15.64 49.40 -31.95
N SER A 297 15.16 50.62 -31.79
CA SER A 297 15.90 51.69 -31.17
C SER A 297 15.09 52.32 -30.08
N ASP A 298 15.77 52.97 -29.14
CA ASP A 298 15.13 53.86 -28.20
C ASP A 298 14.62 55.15 -28.89
N LEU A 299 14.07 56.06 -28.09
CA LEU A 299 13.54 57.35 -28.54
C LEU A 299 14.61 58.29 -29.11
N GLU A 300 15.88 58.07 -28.76
CA GLU A 300 17.04 58.83 -29.26
C GLU A 300 17.65 58.20 -30.51
N ASN A 301 17.03 57.12 -31.02
CA ASN A 301 17.46 56.30 -32.14
C ASN A 301 18.72 55.47 -31.86
N ASN A 302 19.12 55.30 -30.59
CA ASN A 302 20.18 54.34 -30.26
C ASN A 302 19.64 52.93 -30.37
N ILE A 303 20.42 52.07 -30.98
CA ILE A 303 19.96 50.73 -31.33
C ILE A 303 20.00 49.83 -30.09
N THR A 304 18.83 49.36 -29.67
CA THR A 304 18.65 48.63 -28.40
C THR A 304 18.64 47.12 -28.58
N GLU A 305 18.09 46.66 -29.70
CA GLU A 305 17.96 45.24 -30.03
C GLU A 305 18.00 45.13 -31.54
N VAL A 306 18.77 44.15 -32.00
CA VAL A 306 19.01 43.93 -33.42
C VAL A 306 18.84 42.47 -33.70
N SER A 307 18.06 42.16 -34.74
CA SER A 307 18.06 40.82 -35.24
C SER A 307 19.46 40.51 -35.80
N PRO A 308 19.88 39.23 -35.74
CA PRO A 308 21.13 38.81 -36.39
C PRO A 308 21.22 39.23 -37.86
N SER A 309 20.08 39.31 -38.57
CA SER A 309 19.97 39.77 -39.95
C SER A 309 20.38 41.24 -40.12
N ALA A 310 20.11 42.07 -39.12
CA ALA A 310 20.59 43.44 -39.09
C ALA A 310 22.12 43.52 -39.04
N CYS A 311 22.73 42.76 -38.12
CA CYS A 311 24.18 42.65 -37.97
C CYS A 311 24.85 42.22 -39.27
N TYR A 312 24.23 41.27 -39.96
CA TYR A 312 24.72 40.79 -41.24
C TYR A 312 24.56 41.81 -42.36
N ALA A 313 23.39 42.44 -42.49
CA ALA A 313 23.12 43.43 -43.53
C ALA A 313 24.03 44.66 -43.39
N PHE A 314 24.20 45.20 -42.19
CA PHE A 314 25.03 46.40 -42.04
C PHE A 314 26.49 46.10 -41.64
N LYS A 315 26.85 44.83 -41.43
CA LYS A 315 28.22 44.32 -41.16
C LYS A 315 28.87 44.83 -39.87
N TYR A 316 28.07 45.04 -38.84
CA TYR A 316 28.58 45.26 -37.49
C TYR A 316 28.38 43.98 -36.69
N SER A 317 29.27 43.68 -35.74
CA SER A 317 28.95 42.66 -34.74
C SER A 317 27.76 43.12 -33.91
N ARG A 318 27.02 42.21 -33.27
CA ARG A 318 25.90 42.61 -32.40
C ARG A 318 26.34 43.61 -31.34
N GLU A 319 27.48 43.37 -30.71
CA GLU A 319 28.03 44.25 -29.68
C GLU A 319 28.36 45.64 -30.25
N GLU A 320 28.93 45.70 -31.46
CA GLU A 320 29.22 46.97 -32.12
C GLU A 320 27.95 47.68 -32.59
N PHE A 321 26.95 46.94 -33.08
CA PHE A 321 25.68 47.47 -33.58
C PHE A 321 24.87 48.16 -32.49
N LEU A 322 24.84 47.54 -31.31
CA LEU A 322 24.18 48.07 -30.14
C LEU A 322 24.84 49.35 -29.60
N THR A 323 26.00 49.73 -30.14
CA THR A 323 26.65 51.01 -29.85
C THR A 323 26.36 52.10 -30.89
N LEU A 324 25.60 51.79 -31.95
CA LEU A 324 25.31 52.71 -33.05
C LEU A 324 23.98 53.43 -32.87
N ASN A 325 23.88 54.58 -33.54
CA ASN A 325 22.61 55.28 -33.74
C ASN A 325 22.02 54.91 -35.12
N ALA A 326 20.71 54.73 -35.19
CA ALA A 326 20.01 54.33 -36.41
C ALA A 326 20.09 55.38 -37.53
N ALA A 327 20.48 56.63 -37.27
CA ALA A 327 20.73 57.60 -38.33
C ALA A 327 22.03 57.30 -39.12
N ASP A 328 23.04 56.73 -38.46
CA ASP A 328 24.39 56.54 -39.01
C ASP A 328 24.46 55.44 -40.07
N ILE A 329 23.41 54.62 -40.13
CA ILE A 329 23.31 53.48 -41.03
C ILE A 329 22.56 53.81 -42.33
N TYR A 330 22.13 55.06 -42.55
CA TYR A 330 21.55 55.52 -43.80
C TYR A 330 22.60 56.23 -44.67
N ALA A 331 22.59 55.93 -45.96
CA ALA A 331 23.54 56.53 -46.90
C ALA A 331 23.22 58.01 -47.16
N ASN A 332 21.93 58.33 -47.29
CA ASN A 332 21.42 59.68 -47.45
C ASN A 332 20.72 60.16 -46.17
N LYS A 333 21.22 61.26 -45.58
CA LYS A 333 20.63 61.86 -44.38
C LYS A 333 19.25 62.47 -44.63
N GLU A 334 18.97 62.89 -45.86
CA GLU A 334 17.68 63.48 -46.25
C GLU A 334 16.57 62.40 -46.24
N GLU A 335 16.90 61.16 -46.60
CA GLU A 335 15.97 60.01 -46.47
C GLU A 335 15.66 59.71 -45.01
N PHE A 336 16.67 59.73 -44.11
CA PHE A 336 16.44 59.54 -42.68
C PHE A 336 15.57 60.64 -42.06
N GLN A 337 15.71 61.89 -42.53
CA GLN A 337 14.86 63.01 -42.10
C GLN A 337 13.42 62.83 -42.56
N ASN A 338 13.20 62.37 -43.79
CA ASN A 338 11.86 62.07 -44.30
C ASN A 338 11.18 60.95 -43.48
N ILE A 339 11.93 59.89 -43.13
CA ILE A 339 11.44 58.81 -42.27
C ILE A 339 11.07 59.34 -40.89
N SER A 340 11.96 60.12 -40.28
CA SER A 340 11.74 60.71 -38.96
C SER A 340 10.50 61.63 -38.94
N GLN A 341 10.31 62.43 -39.99
CA GLN A 341 9.14 63.29 -40.15
C GLN A 341 7.86 62.46 -40.31
N SER A 342 7.87 61.40 -41.13
CA SER A 342 6.74 60.47 -41.29
C SER A 342 6.38 59.74 -39.98
N LEU A 343 7.38 59.30 -39.20
CA LEU A 343 7.15 58.67 -37.89
C LEU A 343 6.54 59.64 -36.87
N SER A 344 6.89 60.92 -36.94
CA SER A 344 6.34 61.94 -36.05
C SER A 344 4.92 62.41 -36.43
N THR A 345 4.57 62.35 -37.71
CA THR A 345 3.28 62.85 -38.24
C THR A 345 2.25 61.73 -38.39
N ASP A 346 2.65 60.60 -38.97
CA ASP A 346 1.77 59.47 -39.33
C ASP A 346 1.99 58.23 -38.43
N GLY A 347 3.06 58.18 -37.64
CA GLY A 347 3.36 57.09 -36.70
C GLY A 347 3.97 55.83 -37.34
N PHE A 348 4.08 55.80 -38.67
CA PHE A 348 4.74 54.75 -39.43
C PHE A 348 5.32 55.31 -40.75
N TYR A 349 6.23 54.57 -41.37
CA TYR A 349 6.80 54.87 -42.68
C TYR A 349 7.00 53.57 -43.46
N ILE A 350 6.66 53.56 -44.75
CA ILE A 350 6.91 52.43 -45.66
C ILE A 350 7.46 52.95 -46.98
N GLY A 351 8.62 52.48 -47.42
CA GLY A 351 9.18 52.87 -48.72
C GLY A 351 10.59 52.36 -49.00
N GLU A 352 11.07 52.61 -50.22
CA GLU A 352 12.45 52.33 -50.62
C GLU A 352 13.40 53.39 -50.00
N VAL A 353 14.52 52.94 -49.43
CA VAL A 353 15.55 53.76 -48.75
C VAL A 353 16.93 53.19 -49.07
N THR A 354 17.99 54.00 -48.97
CA THR A 354 19.35 53.56 -49.24
C THR A 354 20.18 53.56 -47.96
N ASN A 355 20.67 52.39 -47.59
CA ASN A 355 21.40 52.16 -46.35
C ASN A 355 22.91 51.99 -46.60
N LYS A 356 23.72 52.23 -45.56
CA LYS A 356 25.18 52.19 -45.60
C LYS A 356 25.72 51.21 -44.56
N ARG A 357 26.58 50.30 -45.02
CA ARG A 357 27.22 49.27 -44.17
C ARG A 357 28.43 49.85 -43.42
N LYS A 358 28.97 49.12 -42.44
CA LYS A 358 30.20 49.47 -41.69
C LYS A 358 31.40 49.78 -42.59
N ASP A 359 31.50 49.07 -43.71
CA ASP A 359 32.55 49.23 -44.71
C ASP A 359 32.30 50.39 -45.70
N GLY A 360 31.15 51.05 -45.58
CA GLY A 360 30.75 52.23 -46.36
C GLY A 360 30.00 51.96 -47.65
N SER A 361 29.74 50.69 -48.01
CA SER A 361 28.96 50.32 -49.20
C SER A 361 27.46 50.59 -49.04
N GLU A 362 26.82 51.00 -50.13
CA GLU A 362 25.40 51.35 -50.16
C GLU A 362 24.53 50.24 -50.76
N PHE A 363 23.29 50.13 -50.30
CA PHE A 363 22.32 49.15 -50.77
C PHE A 363 20.89 49.66 -50.59
N THR A 364 19.98 49.24 -51.48
CA THR A 364 18.59 49.68 -51.47
C THR A 364 17.74 48.73 -50.64
N CYS A 365 17.08 49.26 -49.62
CA CYS A 365 16.14 48.55 -48.78
C CYS A 365 14.72 49.03 -48.99
N PHE A 366 13.75 48.11 -48.91
CA PHE A 366 12.37 48.45 -48.63
C PHE A 366 12.18 48.43 -47.10
N LEU A 367 11.99 49.60 -46.48
CA LEU A 367 11.85 49.80 -45.04
C LEU A 367 10.37 49.98 -44.68
N SER A 368 9.92 49.24 -43.67
CA SER A 368 8.72 49.52 -42.88
C SER A 368 9.14 49.86 -41.45
N CYS A 369 8.88 51.07 -40.98
CA CYS A 369 9.24 51.50 -39.62
C CYS A 369 7.99 51.99 -38.88
N ALA A 370 7.85 51.61 -37.61
CA ALA A 370 6.72 52.00 -36.78
C ALA A 370 7.14 52.36 -35.35
N VAL A 371 6.31 53.16 -34.68
CA VAL A 371 6.48 53.54 -33.28
C VAL A 371 6.11 52.41 -32.31
N MET A 372 7.02 52.05 -31.41
CA MET A 372 6.78 51.12 -30.30
C MET A 372 6.17 51.83 -29.09
N ARG A 373 5.16 51.20 -28.48
CA ARG A 373 4.48 51.73 -27.28
C ARG A 373 4.46 50.72 -26.14
N ASN A 374 4.58 51.20 -24.90
CA ASN A 374 4.39 50.37 -23.71
C ASN A 374 2.89 50.11 -23.44
N LYS A 375 2.58 49.29 -22.43
CA LYS A 375 1.19 48.98 -22.02
C LYS A 375 0.36 50.19 -21.57
N LYS A 376 0.98 51.35 -21.32
CA LYS A 376 0.32 52.62 -20.98
C LYS A 376 0.11 53.53 -22.18
N GLY A 377 0.60 53.13 -23.37
CA GLY A 377 0.46 53.88 -24.63
C GLY A 377 1.61 54.85 -24.91
N ASP A 378 2.58 54.97 -24.01
CA ASP A 378 3.72 55.87 -24.17
C ASP A 378 4.66 55.34 -25.25
N HIS A 379 5.17 56.25 -26.07
CA HIS A 379 6.20 55.96 -27.07
C HIS A 379 7.49 55.57 -26.35
N ILE A 380 8.04 54.40 -26.65
CA ILE A 380 9.25 53.86 -26.02
C ILE A 380 10.41 53.64 -26.98
N GLY A 381 10.19 53.82 -28.28
CA GLY A 381 11.20 53.64 -29.31
C GLY A 381 10.58 53.34 -30.66
N TYR A 382 11.42 52.95 -31.60
CA TYR A 382 11.03 52.65 -32.97
C TYR A 382 11.44 51.24 -33.34
N MET A 383 10.63 50.58 -34.16
CA MET A 383 10.97 49.29 -34.72
C MET A 383 10.96 49.40 -36.24
N GLY A 384 12.15 49.35 -36.81
CA GLY A 384 12.37 49.30 -38.25
C GLY A 384 12.53 47.87 -38.70
N ILE A 385 11.77 47.49 -39.71
CA ILE A 385 11.90 46.22 -40.43
C ILE A 385 12.27 46.57 -41.87
N SER A 386 13.49 46.24 -42.29
CA SER A 386 13.96 46.54 -43.63
C SER A 386 14.44 45.30 -44.38
N ARG A 387 14.13 45.25 -45.67
CA ARG A 387 14.56 44.20 -46.60
C ARG A 387 15.41 44.81 -47.69
N ASP A 388 16.66 44.40 -47.81
CA ASP A 388 17.51 44.73 -48.98
C ASP A 388 16.86 44.14 -50.25
N ILE A 389 16.51 44.99 -51.22
CA ILE A 389 15.80 44.63 -52.47
C ILE A 389 16.68 44.86 -53.71
N THR A 390 17.96 45.14 -53.52
CA THR A 390 18.89 45.52 -54.60
C THR A 390 18.99 44.44 -55.68
N ASP A 391 18.96 43.15 -55.31
CA ASP A 391 19.04 42.00 -56.23
C ASP A 391 17.70 41.65 -56.91
N LEU A 392 16.56 42.13 -56.38
CA LEU A 392 15.21 41.76 -56.83
C LEU A 392 14.83 42.40 -58.18
N LYS A 393 15.29 43.63 -58.47
CA LYS A 393 14.90 44.38 -59.68
C LYS A 393 15.63 43.96 -60.96
N LYS A 394 16.88 43.49 -60.87
CA LYS A 394 17.65 43.10 -62.09
C LYS A 394 17.29 41.72 -62.62
N ALA A 395 16.70 40.85 -61.80
CA ALA A 395 16.32 39.50 -62.17
C ALA A 395 14.93 39.40 -62.84
N GLU A 396 14.12 40.46 -62.84
CA GLU A 396 12.68 40.42 -63.19
C GLU A 396 12.39 40.40 -64.71
N GLU A 397 13.24 40.99 -65.57
CA GLU A 397 12.96 41.13 -67.03
C GLU A 397 13.42 39.94 -67.90
N GLU A 398 14.56 39.28 -67.64
CA GLU A 398 14.99 38.06 -68.35
C GLU A 398 14.18 36.81 -67.92
N LEU A 399 13.56 36.88 -66.75
CA LEU A 399 12.67 35.87 -66.21
C LEU A 399 11.46 35.64 -67.15
N ILE A 400 10.75 36.68 -67.61
CA ILE A 400 9.41 36.57 -68.24
C ILE A 400 9.31 35.65 -69.49
N LYS A 401 10.31 35.64 -70.39
CA LYS A 401 10.27 34.88 -71.67
C LYS A 401 10.81 33.47 -71.55
N SER A 402 11.82 33.27 -70.71
CA SER A 402 12.25 31.93 -70.34
C SER A 402 11.19 31.27 -69.43
N GLU A 403 10.54 32.05 -68.54
CA GLU A 403 9.49 31.64 -67.61
C GLU A 403 8.28 31.01 -68.29
N LYS A 404 7.82 31.42 -69.48
CA LYS A 404 6.61 30.79 -70.08
C LYS A 404 6.86 29.37 -70.62
N LYS A 405 8.02 29.14 -71.25
CA LYS A 405 8.44 27.83 -71.77
C LYS A 405 9.00 26.94 -70.67
N TYR A 406 9.70 27.55 -69.71
CA TYR A 406 10.11 26.89 -68.49
C TYR A 406 8.86 26.50 -67.69
N ARG A 407 7.87 27.38 -67.45
CA ARG A 407 6.61 27.09 -66.74
C ARG A 407 5.87 25.87 -67.27
N ASP A 408 5.66 25.71 -68.58
CA ASP A 408 4.87 24.57 -69.08
C ASP A 408 5.56 23.21 -68.89
N LEU A 409 6.88 23.15 -69.14
CA LEU A 409 7.69 21.95 -68.91
C LEU A 409 7.85 21.67 -67.42
N PHE A 410 8.10 22.73 -66.66
CA PHE A 410 8.23 22.69 -65.22
C PHE A 410 6.93 22.16 -64.61
N VAL A 411 5.78 22.81 -64.83
CA VAL A 411 4.49 22.56 -64.18
C VAL A 411 3.93 21.14 -64.37
N ASN A 412 4.19 20.45 -65.49
CA ASN A 412 3.56 19.15 -65.83
C ASN A 412 4.45 17.90 -65.69
N LEU A 413 5.73 18.05 -65.34
CA LEU A 413 6.63 16.92 -65.08
C LEU A 413 6.23 16.14 -63.81
N GLY A 414 6.39 14.82 -63.83
CA GLY A 414 5.98 13.92 -62.73
C GLY A 414 6.90 13.92 -61.50
N ASP A 415 8.19 14.22 -61.69
CA ASP A 415 9.16 14.40 -60.59
C ASP A 415 9.18 15.88 -60.14
N ALA A 416 9.48 16.13 -58.88
CA ALA A 416 9.57 17.48 -58.36
C ALA A 416 10.83 18.16 -58.89
N LEU A 417 10.66 19.34 -59.51
CA LEU A 417 11.77 20.12 -60.03
C LEU A 417 11.83 21.42 -59.23
N VAL A 418 13.00 21.67 -58.66
CA VAL A 418 13.25 22.83 -57.82
C VAL A 418 14.52 23.52 -58.27
N ILE A 419 14.50 24.85 -58.31
CA ILE A 419 15.66 25.66 -58.63
C ILE A 419 16.08 26.34 -57.36
N VAL A 420 17.37 26.30 -57.04
CA VAL A 420 17.88 26.89 -55.80
C VAL A 420 19.10 27.75 -56.06
N ASP A 421 19.29 28.83 -55.31
CA ASP A 421 20.50 29.68 -55.42
C ASP A 421 21.77 28.96 -54.87
N ASN A 422 22.97 29.56 -54.92
CA ASN A 422 24.24 28.91 -54.51
C ASN A 422 24.36 28.58 -53.03
N ASN A 423 23.40 29.07 -52.23
CA ASN A 423 23.19 28.73 -50.82
C ASN A 423 22.05 27.73 -50.63
N ASN A 424 21.48 27.28 -51.75
CA ASN A 424 20.41 26.31 -51.94
C ASN A 424 19.05 26.74 -51.38
N LYS A 425 18.66 28.01 -51.53
CA LYS A 425 17.30 28.50 -51.26
C LYS A 425 16.37 28.35 -52.48
N ILE A 426 15.14 27.85 -52.38
CA ILE A 426 14.25 27.66 -53.55
C ILE A 426 13.87 29.00 -54.18
N LEU A 427 14.07 29.10 -55.49
CA LEU A 427 13.63 30.21 -56.32
C LEU A 427 12.34 29.88 -57.07
N ASP A 428 12.15 28.64 -57.51
CA ASP A 428 10.95 28.23 -58.26
C ASP A 428 10.69 26.72 -58.10
N LEU A 429 9.42 26.28 -58.15
CA LEU A 429 9.03 24.85 -58.11
C LEU A 429 7.74 24.48 -58.87
N ASN A 430 7.69 23.26 -59.40
CA ASN A 430 6.56 22.81 -60.22
C ASN A 430 5.38 22.23 -59.41
N ASN A 431 4.29 21.83 -60.09
CA ASN A 431 3.12 21.27 -59.39
C ASN A 431 3.43 19.94 -58.69
N ALA A 432 4.35 19.12 -59.22
CA ALA A 432 4.82 17.91 -58.55
C ALA A 432 5.58 18.25 -57.25
N ALA A 433 6.43 19.27 -57.26
CA ALA A 433 7.09 19.80 -56.07
C ALA A 433 6.11 20.43 -55.07
N LYS A 434 5.07 21.16 -55.53
CA LYS A 434 4.02 21.72 -54.64
C LYS A 434 3.25 20.61 -53.91
N LYS A 435 3.01 19.48 -54.59
CA LYS A 435 2.42 18.28 -53.99
C LYS A 435 3.43 17.52 -53.11
N LEU A 436 4.70 17.46 -53.52
CA LEU A 436 5.81 16.83 -52.78
C LEU A 436 6.08 17.52 -51.44
N PHE A 437 5.80 18.82 -51.35
CA PHE A 437 5.89 19.61 -50.12
C PHE A 437 4.51 19.88 -49.47
N ASN A 438 3.42 19.39 -50.08
CA ASN A 438 1.98 19.64 -49.77
C ASN A 438 1.72 21.07 -49.29
N SER A 439 2.38 21.97 -49.95
CA SER A 439 2.30 23.37 -49.66
C SER A 439 2.35 24.05 -51.01
N SER A 440 1.29 24.77 -51.30
CA SER A 440 1.29 25.73 -52.40
C SER A 440 2.32 26.85 -52.18
N ASN A 441 2.95 26.92 -50.99
CA ASN A 441 3.82 27.99 -50.54
C ASN A 441 5.23 27.47 -50.18
N CYS A 442 6.02 27.09 -51.20
CA CYS A 442 7.36 26.53 -51.04
C CYS A 442 8.52 27.41 -51.56
N ILE A 443 8.27 28.40 -52.41
CA ILE A 443 9.28 29.32 -52.94
C ILE A 443 9.87 30.20 -51.81
N GLY A 444 11.19 30.44 -51.77
CA GLY A 444 11.86 31.44 -50.91
C GLY A 444 12.33 30.95 -49.54
N LYS A 445 11.84 29.80 -49.11
CA LYS A 445 12.43 29.00 -48.04
C LYS A 445 13.67 28.29 -48.58
N GLN A 446 14.66 28.03 -47.74
CA GLN A 446 15.80 27.18 -48.09
C GLN A 446 15.25 25.92 -48.79
N LEU A 447 15.74 25.54 -49.98
CA LEU A 447 15.47 24.17 -50.42
C LEU A 447 15.91 23.21 -49.30
N PHE A 448 16.96 23.54 -48.52
CA PHE A 448 17.34 22.97 -47.20
C PHE A 448 16.40 23.25 -46.02
N ASP A 449 15.56 24.27 -46.13
CA ASP A 449 14.42 24.57 -45.24
C ASP A 449 13.30 23.58 -45.58
N PHE A 450 13.26 23.01 -46.79
CA PHE A 450 12.51 21.77 -47.03
C PHE A 450 13.38 20.58 -46.73
N VAL A 451 14.69 20.54 -47.01
CA VAL A 451 15.54 19.43 -46.56
C VAL A 451 15.46 19.29 -45.03
N HIS A 452 15.62 18.09 -44.54
CA HIS A 452 15.54 17.78 -43.12
C HIS A 452 16.76 18.29 -42.33
N ASP A 453 16.64 18.41 -41.00
CA ASP A 453 17.58 19.08 -40.08
C ASP A 453 18.98 18.45 -40.01
N ASP A 454 19.10 17.30 -40.64
CA ASP A 454 20.20 16.42 -40.28
C ASP A 454 21.03 16.13 -41.51
N ASP A 455 20.36 15.74 -42.60
CA ASP A 455 20.98 15.62 -43.92
C ASP A 455 21.52 16.98 -44.36
N LEU A 456 21.12 18.06 -43.68
CA LEU A 456 21.48 19.44 -43.91
C LEU A 456 23.00 19.65 -44.03
N ASP A 457 23.79 19.26 -43.04
CA ASP A 457 25.24 19.46 -43.09
C ASP A 457 25.96 18.51 -44.09
N TYR A 458 25.46 17.28 -44.31
CA TYR A 458 25.95 16.34 -45.34
C TYR A 458 25.65 16.81 -46.76
N VAL A 459 24.40 17.18 -47.04
CA VAL A 459 24.01 17.75 -48.33
C VAL A 459 24.69 19.10 -48.50
N LYS A 460 25.05 19.85 -47.43
CA LYS A 460 25.98 21.00 -47.52
C LYS A 460 27.38 20.59 -47.96
N GLU A 461 27.91 19.48 -47.49
CA GLU A 461 29.25 18.99 -47.84
C GLU A 461 29.31 18.33 -49.22
N ARG A 462 28.37 17.42 -49.55
CA ARG A 462 28.12 16.96 -50.93
C ARG A 462 27.85 18.14 -51.85
N SER A 463 27.18 19.19 -51.38
CA SER A 463 27.05 20.46 -52.09
C SER A 463 28.39 21.20 -52.21
N LYS A 464 29.35 21.08 -51.27
CA LYS A 464 30.75 21.52 -51.46
C LYS A 464 31.52 20.65 -52.47
N GLU A 465 31.32 19.33 -52.53
CA GLU A 465 31.94 18.41 -53.51
C GLU A 465 31.39 18.65 -54.93
N PHE A 466 30.07 18.66 -55.06
CA PHE A 466 29.31 19.16 -56.19
C PHE A 466 29.81 20.52 -56.69
N ARG A 467 30.04 21.48 -55.77
CA ARG A 467 30.60 22.80 -56.06
C ARG A 467 31.97 22.75 -56.72
N GLN A 468 32.79 21.73 -56.44
CA GLN A 468 34.07 21.49 -57.13
C GLN A 468 33.91 20.76 -58.47
N LYS A 469 32.98 19.80 -58.58
CA LYS A 469 32.87 18.88 -59.72
C LYS A 469 31.98 19.32 -60.90
N GLY A 470 30.96 20.15 -60.71
CA GLY A 470 30.06 20.52 -61.82
C GLY A 470 28.64 19.98 -61.74
N SER A 471 28.50 18.81 -61.14
CA SER A 471 27.25 18.05 -61.10
C SER A 471 27.37 17.00 -60.01
N ILE A 472 26.22 16.65 -59.45
CA ILE A 472 26.13 15.60 -58.47
C ILE A 472 24.81 14.86 -58.67
N VAL A 473 24.89 13.54 -58.64
CA VAL A 473 23.77 12.62 -58.89
C VAL A 473 23.70 11.62 -57.75
N ASN A 474 22.50 11.17 -57.42
CA ASN A 474 22.24 10.31 -56.26
C ASN A 474 22.63 10.94 -54.92
N VAL A 475 22.29 12.22 -54.74
CA VAL A 475 22.35 12.86 -53.42
C VAL A 475 21.01 12.60 -52.73
N GLU A 476 20.98 11.67 -51.80
CA GLU A 476 19.73 11.33 -51.11
C GLU A 476 19.59 12.19 -49.85
N PHE A 477 18.43 12.84 -49.70
CA PHE A 477 18.11 13.66 -48.53
C PHE A 477 16.60 13.70 -48.27
N ARG A 478 16.18 14.00 -47.04
CA ARG A 478 14.75 14.09 -46.66
C ARG A 478 14.20 15.49 -46.84
N VAL A 479 12.90 15.67 -47.17
CA VAL A 479 12.19 16.95 -47.34
C VAL A 479 10.89 17.09 -46.52
N LYS A 480 10.61 18.30 -46.02
CA LYS A 480 9.49 18.71 -45.16
C LYS A 480 8.26 19.01 -46.01
N ASN A 481 7.17 18.33 -45.70
CA ASN A 481 5.91 18.35 -46.41
C ASN A 481 4.76 18.56 -45.41
N GLY A 482 4.50 19.83 -45.04
CA GLY A 482 3.54 20.17 -43.97
C GLY A 482 3.97 19.55 -42.64
N GLU A 483 3.19 18.58 -42.16
CA GLU A 483 3.53 17.79 -40.96
C GLU A 483 4.21 16.44 -41.28
N ARG A 484 4.35 16.04 -42.55
CA ARG A 484 5.03 14.80 -42.98
C ARG A 484 6.42 15.08 -43.53
N VAL A 485 7.30 14.10 -43.51
CA VAL A 485 8.62 14.13 -44.17
C VAL A 485 8.60 13.16 -45.34
N LYS A 486 9.40 13.44 -46.37
CA LYS A 486 9.49 12.65 -47.59
C LYS A 486 10.95 12.44 -47.97
N HIS A 487 11.35 11.24 -48.38
CA HIS A 487 12.73 11.01 -48.82
C HIS A 487 12.86 11.27 -50.30
N VAL A 488 13.94 11.92 -50.67
CA VAL A 488 14.15 12.30 -52.05
C VAL A 488 15.56 11.97 -52.48
N ASN A 489 15.69 11.54 -53.73
CA ASN A 489 16.96 11.47 -54.40
C ASN A 489 17.06 12.71 -55.28
N LEU A 490 18.03 13.53 -54.92
CA LEU A 490 18.41 14.74 -55.60
C LEU A 490 19.51 14.40 -56.60
N SER A 491 19.23 14.72 -57.84
CA SER A 491 20.27 14.98 -58.82
C SER A 491 20.34 16.47 -59.03
N SER A 492 21.46 17.05 -58.61
CA SER A 492 21.73 18.48 -58.74
C SER A 492 22.76 18.68 -59.83
N THR A 493 22.37 19.47 -60.81
CA THR A 493 23.33 19.99 -61.77
C THR A 493 23.66 21.40 -61.34
N ALA A 494 24.94 21.73 -61.30
CA ALA A 494 25.33 23.02 -60.80
C ALA A 494 25.06 24.03 -61.91
N ILE A 495 24.25 25.01 -61.55
CA ILE A 495 24.06 26.19 -62.35
C ILE A 495 25.29 27.04 -62.04
N TYR A 496 26.15 27.16 -63.04
CA TYR A 496 27.27 28.06 -63.01
C TYR A 496 26.91 29.30 -63.81
N GLU A 497 27.26 30.47 -63.30
CA GLU A 497 27.44 31.65 -64.14
C GLU A 497 28.95 31.80 -64.31
N GLY A 498 29.46 31.32 -65.44
CA GLY A 498 30.90 31.20 -65.69
C GLY A 498 31.51 30.00 -64.95
N ASP A 499 32.61 30.20 -64.22
CA ASP A 499 33.30 29.16 -63.45
C ASP A 499 32.86 29.11 -61.96
N LYS A 500 31.88 29.94 -61.55
CA LYS A 500 31.38 30.01 -60.16
C LYS A 500 29.95 29.47 -60.06
N TYR A 501 29.77 28.53 -59.16
CA TYR A 501 28.46 27.96 -58.82
C TYR A 501 27.53 29.04 -58.25
N VAL A 502 26.40 29.32 -58.92
CA VAL A 502 25.38 30.34 -58.55
C VAL A 502 24.06 29.75 -58.06
N GLY A 503 23.92 28.44 -58.17
CA GLY A 503 22.78 27.69 -57.67
C GLY A 503 22.75 26.33 -58.30
N SER A 504 21.74 25.55 -57.98
CA SER A 504 21.55 24.26 -58.62
C SER A 504 20.17 24.09 -59.17
N ARG A 505 20.10 23.25 -60.19
CA ARG A 505 18.85 22.76 -60.73
C ARG A 505 18.68 21.34 -60.23
N ASP A 506 17.62 21.17 -59.47
CA ASP A 506 17.46 20.06 -58.57
C ASP A 506 16.24 19.27 -59.00
N ILE A 507 16.51 18.08 -59.54
CA ILE A 507 15.47 17.09 -59.80
C ILE A 507 15.38 16.25 -58.56
N ILE A 508 14.24 16.36 -57.91
CA ILE A 508 13.93 15.77 -56.63
C ILE A 508 12.92 14.67 -56.92
N ARG A 509 13.43 13.46 -57.05
CA ARG A 509 12.55 12.30 -57.18
C ARG A 509 12.07 11.92 -55.80
N ASP A 510 10.75 11.86 -55.67
CA ASP A 510 10.13 11.26 -54.49
C ASP A 510 10.49 9.78 -54.45
N ILE A 511 11.51 9.46 -53.67
CA ILE A 511 11.84 8.07 -53.33
C ILE A 511 11.31 7.76 -51.94
N THR A 512 10.34 8.55 -51.43
CA THR A 512 9.81 8.40 -50.08
C THR A 512 9.36 6.99 -49.87
N GLN A 513 8.63 6.36 -50.78
CA GLN A 513 8.27 4.96 -50.60
C GLN A 513 9.47 4.02 -50.64
N GLU A 514 10.46 4.26 -51.50
CA GLU A 514 11.60 3.34 -51.66
C GLU A 514 12.61 3.48 -50.52
N LYS A 515 12.82 4.68 -50.00
CA LYS A 515 13.55 4.96 -48.76
C LYS A 515 12.73 4.67 -47.54
N GLU A 516 11.43 4.91 -47.51
CA GLU A 516 10.57 4.39 -46.45
C GLU A 516 10.61 2.88 -46.46
N TYR A 517 10.77 2.18 -47.59
CA TYR A 517 10.95 0.73 -47.61
C TYR A 517 12.39 0.31 -47.31
N GLN A 518 13.41 1.01 -47.79
CA GLN A 518 14.81 0.70 -47.50
C GLN A 518 15.17 1.06 -46.07
N GLU A 519 14.73 2.20 -45.58
CA GLU A 519 14.77 2.58 -44.19
C GLU A 519 13.76 1.79 -43.40
N LEU A 520 12.56 1.42 -43.86
CA LEU A 520 11.78 0.43 -43.11
C LEU A 520 12.54 -0.88 -43.06
N ILE A 521 13.25 -1.31 -44.09
CA ILE A 521 14.04 -2.54 -44.04
C ILE A 521 15.28 -2.35 -43.17
N VAL A 522 16.04 -1.26 -43.27
CA VAL A 522 17.24 -0.99 -42.47
C VAL A 522 16.87 -0.61 -41.06
N GLN A 523 15.77 0.09 -40.82
CA GLN A 523 15.19 0.39 -39.52
C GLN A 523 14.51 -0.85 -38.96
N GLN A 524 13.85 -1.71 -39.73
CA GLN A 524 13.36 -3.00 -39.24
C GLN A 524 14.55 -3.93 -38.97
N THR A 525 15.59 -3.96 -39.80
CA THR A 525 16.79 -4.77 -39.60
C THR A 525 17.60 -4.24 -38.44
N SER A 526 17.88 -2.93 -38.36
CA SER A 526 18.56 -2.30 -37.23
C SER A 526 17.67 -2.25 -35.98
N HIS A 527 16.34 -2.18 -36.08
CA HIS A 527 15.45 -2.40 -34.94
C HIS A 527 15.52 -3.87 -34.52
N LEU A 528 15.47 -4.84 -35.43
CA LEU A 528 15.58 -6.26 -35.12
C LEU A 528 16.97 -6.59 -34.55
N GLU A 529 18.05 -6.04 -35.11
CA GLU A 529 19.42 -6.14 -34.62
C GLU A 529 19.56 -5.40 -33.29
N SER A 530 18.94 -4.23 -33.09
CA SER A 530 18.98 -3.51 -31.80
C SER A 530 18.05 -4.14 -30.77
N ILE A 531 17.01 -4.87 -31.16
CA ILE A 531 16.16 -5.70 -30.29
C ILE A 531 16.95 -6.96 -29.91
N PHE A 532 17.61 -7.56 -30.90
CA PHE A 532 18.43 -8.75 -30.73
C PHE A 532 19.67 -8.46 -29.86
N GLU A 533 20.45 -7.44 -30.20
CA GLU A 533 21.63 -6.93 -29.48
C GLU A 533 21.29 -5.95 -28.35
N ASN A 534 20.00 -5.74 -28.05
CA ASN A 534 19.61 -4.74 -27.05
C ASN A 534 20.36 -4.96 -25.73
N LYS A 535 20.80 -3.88 -25.10
CA LYS A 535 21.31 -3.87 -23.71
C LYS A 535 20.25 -4.24 -22.66
N SER A 536 19.03 -4.58 -23.07
CA SER A 536 18.08 -5.24 -22.18
C SER A 536 18.71 -6.53 -21.62
N ASP A 537 18.35 -6.93 -20.41
CA ASP A 537 18.80 -8.20 -19.82
C ASP A 537 18.23 -9.46 -20.51
N VAL A 538 17.71 -9.30 -21.72
CA VAL A 538 17.18 -10.38 -22.54
C VAL A 538 18.32 -11.04 -23.31
N ILE A 539 18.54 -12.30 -22.99
CA ILE A 539 19.44 -13.24 -23.65
C ILE A 539 18.73 -13.77 -24.90
N MET A 540 19.34 -13.68 -26.08
CA MET A 540 18.70 -14.12 -27.33
C MET A 540 19.64 -14.95 -28.19
N CYS A 541 19.13 -16.04 -28.77
CA CYS A 541 19.81 -16.76 -29.84
C CYS A 541 18.84 -17.45 -30.79
N THR A 542 19.34 -17.84 -31.94
CA THR A 542 18.64 -18.71 -32.88
C THR A 542 19.40 -20.02 -33.03
N LEU A 543 18.65 -21.12 -33.17
CA LEU A 543 19.17 -22.47 -33.31
C LEU A 543 18.61 -23.12 -34.58
N ASP A 544 19.42 -23.94 -35.24
CA ASP A 544 18.89 -24.81 -36.29
C ASP A 544 18.08 -25.98 -35.72
N SER A 545 17.43 -26.77 -36.59
CA SER A 545 16.68 -27.97 -36.20
C SER A 545 17.50 -29.07 -35.48
N LYS A 546 18.82 -28.91 -35.35
CA LYS A 546 19.74 -29.80 -34.62
C LYS A 546 20.33 -29.13 -33.38
N TYR A 547 19.77 -27.99 -32.96
CA TYR A 547 20.18 -27.20 -31.79
C TYR A 547 21.54 -26.50 -31.93
N ASN A 548 22.05 -26.34 -33.16
CA ASN A 548 23.29 -25.59 -33.38
C ASN A 548 23.00 -24.09 -33.44
N LEU A 549 23.81 -23.29 -32.77
CA LEU A 549 23.72 -21.82 -32.79
C LEU A 549 23.87 -21.28 -34.22
N THR A 550 22.86 -20.55 -34.69
CA THR A 550 22.89 -19.85 -35.99
C THR A 550 23.14 -18.35 -35.83
N ALA A 551 22.66 -17.76 -34.74
CA ALA A 551 22.99 -16.40 -34.29
C ALA A 551 22.80 -16.30 -32.76
N PHE A 552 23.48 -15.35 -32.10
CA PHE A 552 23.28 -15.03 -30.69
C PHE A 552 23.66 -13.57 -30.43
N ASN A 553 23.05 -12.96 -29.41
CA ASN A 553 23.34 -11.60 -29.03
C ASN A 553 24.52 -11.49 -28.05
N THR A 554 25.07 -10.30 -27.90
CA THR A 554 26.19 -10.00 -26.98
C THR A 554 25.86 -10.38 -25.54
N LYS A 555 24.60 -10.19 -25.11
CA LYS A 555 24.16 -10.55 -23.75
C LYS A 555 24.29 -12.05 -23.49
N LEU A 556 23.93 -12.92 -24.44
CA LEU A 556 24.14 -14.36 -24.29
C LEU A 556 25.62 -14.70 -24.16
N GLU A 557 26.48 -14.08 -24.98
CA GLU A 557 27.92 -14.32 -24.93
C GLU A 557 28.52 -13.90 -23.57
N GLU A 558 28.22 -12.68 -23.12
CA GLU A 558 28.65 -12.17 -21.81
C GLU A 558 28.13 -13.03 -20.66
N PHE A 559 26.84 -13.41 -20.70
CA PHE A 559 26.20 -14.21 -19.67
C PHE A 559 26.82 -15.62 -19.58
N ILE A 560 26.97 -16.31 -20.71
CA ILE A 560 27.58 -17.65 -20.75
C ILE A 560 29.07 -17.58 -20.38
N GLN A 561 29.80 -16.56 -20.82
CA GLN A 561 31.19 -16.37 -20.43
C GLN A 561 31.33 -16.06 -18.92
N HIS A 562 30.44 -15.24 -18.37
CA HIS A 562 30.47 -14.85 -16.97
C HIS A 562 30.11 -16.01 -16.04
N HIS A 563 29.01 -16.72 -16.33
CA HIS A 563 28.48 -17.77 -15.45
C HIS A 563 29.05 -19.16 -15.75
N LEU A 564 29.40 -19.49 -16.99
CA LEU A 564 29.87 -20.83 -17.39
C LEU A 564 31.32 -20.86 -17.91
N GLY A 565 31.95 -19.71 -18.17
CA GLY A 565 33.34 -19.64 -18.62
C GLY A 565 33.56 -20.18 -20.05
N ILE A 566 32.49 -20.29 -20.85
CA ILE A 566 32.54 -20.84 -22.22
C ILE A 566 32.47 -19.68 -23.22
N THR A 567 33.34 -19.71 -24.25
CA THR A 567 33.26 -18.79 -25.39
C THR A 567 32.38 -19.40 -26.49
N LEU A 568 31.27 -18.74 -26.82
CA LEU A 568 30.32 -19.22 -27.83
C LEU A 568 30.83 -18.99 -29.26
N LYS A 569 30.44 -19.88 -30.17
CA LYS A 569 30.66 -19.72 -31.62
C LYS A 569 29.45 -20.24 -32.39
N ILE A 570 29.18 -19.61 -33.53
CA ILE A 570 28.18 -20.09 -34.49
C ILE A 570 28.53 -21.53 -34.91
N GLY A 571 27.52 -22.40 -34.91
CA GLY A 571 27.63 -23.84 -35.20
C GLY A 571 27.84 -24.74 -33.99
N MET A 572 28.03 -24.21 -32.78
CA MET A 572 28.08 -25.02 -31.55
C MET A 572 26.70 -25.55 -31.18
N ASN A 573 26.62 -26.79 -30.66
CA ASN A 573 25.39 -27.33 -30.12
C ASN A 573 25.07 -26.69 -28.77
N PHE A 574 24.00 -25.90 -28.70
CA PHE A 574 23.64 -25.16 -27.50
C PHE A 574 23.03 -26.04 -26.40
N MET A 575 22.36 -27.12 -26.80
CA MET A 575 21.70 -28.05 -25.87
C MET A 575 22.73 -28.77 -24.98
N ASP A 576 23.86 -29.18 -25.56
CA ASP A 576 24.96 -29.82 -24.82
C ASP A 576 25.56 -28.90 -23.74
N ILE A 577 25.58 -27.59 -24.00
CA ILE A 577 26.07 -26.58 -23.04
C ILE A 577 25.10 -26.44 -21.87
N LEU A 578 23.80 -26.37 -22.15
CA LEU A 578 22.77 -26.17 -21.12
C LEU A 578 22.57 -27.40 -20.23
N ILE A 579 22.51 -28.61 -20.81
CA ILE A 579 22.29 -29.87 -20.05
C ILE A 579 23.33 -30.05 -18.94
N ASN A 580 24.56 -29.61 -19.17
CA ASN A 580 25.63 -29.73 -18.18
C ASN A 580 25.63 -28.62 -17.12
N SER A 581 24.81 -27.58 -17.32
CA SER A 581 24.89 -26.31 -16.58
C SER A 581 23.62 -25.94 -15.81
N VAL A 582 22.51 -26.67 -15.98
CA VAL A 582 21.26 -26.45 -15.23
C VAL A 582 21.11 -27.36 -14.01
N SER A 583 20.18 -27.06 -13.11
CA SER A 583 19.83 -27.93 -11.98
C SER A 583 19.20 -29.25 -12.45
N ASP A 584 19.35 -30.32 -11.64
CA ASP A 584 18.90 -31.66 -12.04
C ASP A 584 17.37 -31.75 -12.21
N GLN A 585 16.62 -30.90 -11.48
CA GLN A 585 15.18 -30.74 -11.64
C GLN A 585 14.78 -30.21 -13.02
N VAL A 586 15.58 -29.33 -13.62
CA VAL A 586 15.32 -28.77 -14.95
C VAL A 586 15.79 -29.70 -16.06
N LYS A 587 16.89 -30.46 -15.83
CA LYS A 587 17.46 -31.40 -16.81
C LYS A 587 16.44 -32.42 -17.31
N GLU A 588 15.58 -32.95 -16.43
CA GLU A 588 14.64 -34.01 -16.77
C GLU A 588 13.55 -33.57 -17.78
N GLY A 589 13.23 -32.28 -17.85
CA GLY A 589 12.23 -31.73 -18.78
C GLY A 589 12.79 -30.92 -19.96
N LEU A 590 14.06 -30.52 -19.89
CA LEU A 590 14.65 -29.58 -20.84
C LEU A 590 14.58 -30.06 -22.30
N GLN A 591 14.88 -31.34 -22.54
CA GLN A 591 14.85 -31.91 -23.88
C GLN A 591 13.43 -31.89 -24.48
N GLU A 592 12.39 -32.11 -23.67
CA GLU A 592 11.00 -32.10 -24.13
C GLU A 592 10.57 -30.71 -24.64
N TYR A 593 11.00 -29.64 -23.99
CA TYR A 593 10.68 -28.27 -24.40
C TYR A 593 11.27 -27.92 -25.78
N TYR A 594 12.53 -28.31 -26.03
CA TYR A 594 13.21 -28.08 -27.31
C TYR A 594 12.68 -28.97 -28.43
N GLU A 595 12.31 -30.23 -28.13
CA GLU A 595 11.68 -31.12 -29.09
C GLU A 595 10.29 -30.65 -29.52
N LYS A 596 9.50 -30.06 -28.61
CA LYS A 596 8.22 -29.44 -28.95
C LYS A 596 8.42 -28.22 -29.86
N ALA A 597 9.44 -27.39 -29.57
CA ALA A 597 9.78 -26.23 -30.40
C ALA A 597 10.16 -26.62 -31.83
N THR A 598 11.03 -27.63 -32.04
CA THR A 598 11.39 -28.10 -33.41
C THR A 598 10.22 -28.70 -34.19
N LYS A 599 9.14 -29.11 -33.50
CA LYS A 599 7.89 -29.60 -34.11
C LYS A 599 6.87 -28.50 -34.39
N GLY A 600 7.20 -27.24 -34.11
CA GLY A 600 6.35 -26.08 -34.40
C GLY A 600 5.48 -25.61 -33.22
N TYR A 601 5.73 -26.06 -32.00
CA TYR A 601 4.98 -25.60 -30.81
C TYR A 601 5.83 -24.66 -29.95
N PRO A 602 5.39 -23.41 -29.70
CA PRO A 602 6.10 -22.52 -28.79
C PRO A 602 6.06 -23.08 -27.36
N THR A 603 7.16 -22.94 -26.63
CA THR A 603 7.28 -23.39 -25.24
C THR A 603 7.89 -22.31 -24.36
N GLN A 604 7.53 -22.30 -23.08
CA GLN A 604 8.03 -21.40 -22.06
C GLN A 604 8.27 -22.19 -20.78
N PHE A 605 9.37 -21.94 -20.10
CA PHE A 605 9.70 -22.56 -18.82
C PHE A 605 10.66 -21.70 -18.00
N GLU A 606 10.64 -21.88 -16.68
CA GLU A 606 11.62 -21.30 -15.76
C GLU A 606 12.61 -22.39 -15.35
N GLY A 607 13.89 -22.02 -15.20
CA GLY A 607 14.92 -22.95 -14.80
C GLY A 607 16.07 -22.28 -14.06
N ILE A 608 16.75 -23.07 -13.22
CA ILE A 608 17.90 -22.63 -12.45
C ILE A 608 19.18 -23.01 -13.20
N LEU A 609 20.01 -22.01 -13.49
CA LEU A 609 21.35 -22.17 -14.01
C LEU A 609 22.37 -22.20 -12.86
N LYS A 610 23.26 -23.19 -12.88
CA LYS A 610 24.39 -23.32 -11.95
C LYS A 610 25.55 -22.46 -12.44
N SER A 611 25.80 -21.33 -11.77
CA SER A 611 26.93 -20.44 -12.08
C SER A 611 28.24 -20.93 -11.44
N LEU A 612 29.37 -20.65 -12.11
CA LEU A 612 30.73 -20.83 -11.59
C LEU A 612 31.18 -19.73 -10.60
N LYS A 613 30.51 -18.57 -10.57
CA LYS A 613 30.93 -17.37 -9.81
C LYS A 613 29.94 -16.92 -8.73
N SER A 614 28.64 -17.15 -8.90
CA SER A 614 27.58 -16.79 -7.95
C SER A 614 26.76 -18.01 -7.51
N ASN A 615 25.91 -17.86 -6.50
CA ASN A 615 24.82 -18.80 -6.26
C ASN A 615 23.87 -18.87 -7.48
N GLU A 616 23.01 -19.89 -7.46
CA GLU A 616 21.97 -20.22 -8.45
C GLU A 616 21.30 -18.99 -9.10
N VAL A 617 21.22 -18.99 -10.43
CA VAL A 617 20.60 -17.91 -11.22
C VAL A 617 19.29 -18.40 -11.81
N TRP A 618 18.21 -17.65 -11.65
CA TRP A 618 16.89 -17.98 -12.19
C TRP A 618 16.72 -17.41 -13.60
N ILE A 619 16.40 -18.29 -14.54
CA ILE A 619 16.24 -17.95 -15.95
C ILE A 619 14.85 -18.35 -16.44
N GLU A 620 14.10 -17.39 -16.96
CA GLU A 620 12.88 -17.64 -17.73
C GLU A 620 13.25 -17.78 -19.20
N THR A 621 12.85 -18.87 -19.86
CA THR A 621 13.18 -19.16 -21.27
C THR A 621 11.93 -19.36 -22.11
N PHE A 622 11.90 -18.71 -23.26
CA PHE A 622 10.90 -18.82 -24.32
C PHE A 622 11.54 -19.40 -25.58
N LEU A 623 10.95 -20.46 -26.11
CA LEU A 623 11.36 -21.09 -27.37
C LEU A 623 10.24 -20.91 -28.39
N SER A 624 10.53 -20.18 -29.47
CA SER A 624 9.59 -19.91 -30.56
C SER A 624 10.04 -20.59 -31.85
N PRO A 625 9.19 -21.40 -32.51
CA PRO A 625 9.53 -22.02 -33.79
C PRO A 625 9.59 -20.98 -34.92
N ILE A 626 10.62 -21.07 -35.76
CA ILE A 626 10.83 -20.23 -36.95
C ILE A 626 10.58 -21.09 -38.20
N THR A 627 9.65 -20.65 -39.04
CA THR A 627 9.35 -21.27 -40.34
C THR A 627 10.37 -20.82 -41.39
N VAL A 628 11.05 -21.77 -42.03
CA VAL A 628 11.97 -21.48 -43.16
C VAL A 628 11.42 -22.14 -44.42
N GLU A 629 11.17 -21.35 -45.48
CA GLU A 629 10.69 -21.87 -46.77
C GLU A 629 11.59 -23.00 -47.28
N GLY A 630 11.01 -24.20 -47.49
CA GLY A 630 11.70 -25.37 -48.05
C GLY A 630 12.33 -26.35 -47.05
N LYS A 631 12.25 -26.12 -45.73
CA LYS A 631 12.68 -27.09 -44.69
C LYS A 631 11.48 -27.82 -44.05
N SER A 632 11.65 -29.11 -43.73
CA SER A 632 10.62 -29.92 -43.04
C SER A 632 10.61 -29.77 -41.51
N ALA A 633 11.62 -29.13 -40.93
CA ALA A 633 11.75 -28.91 -39.49
C ALA A 633 11.93 -27.41 -39.21
N TYR A 634 11.42 -26.96 -38.06
CA TYR A 634 11.47 -25.56 -37.63
C TYR A 634 12.83 -25.26 -36.97
N ASP A 635 13.42 -24.12 -37.33
CA ASP A 635 14.52 -23.54 -36.56
C ASP A 635 13.92 -22.91 -35.27
N ILE A 636 14.71 -22.58 -34.26
CA ILE A 636 14.21 -22.08 -32.96
C ILE A 636 14.75 -20.69 -32.70
N ALA A 637 13.90 -19.73 -32.34
CA ALA A 637 14.27 -18.49 -31.66
C ALA A 637 14.15 -18.71 -30.15
N LEU A 638 15.24 -18.51 -29.42
CA LEU A 638 15.31 -18.57 -27.97
C LEU A 638 15.41 -17.13 -27.43
N MET A 639 14.54 -16.79 -26.49
CA MET A 639 14.67 -15.62 -25.63
C MET A 639 14.72 -16.08 -24.18
N ALA A 640 15.62 -15.54 -23.39
CA ALA A 640 15.73 -15.83 -21.98
C ALA A 640 15.95 -14.55 -21.17
N MET A 641 15.46 -14.52 -19.93
CA MET A 641 15.62 -13.38 -19.02
C MET A 641 16.14 -13.86 -17.68
N ASP A 642 17.07 -13.11 -17.09
CA ASP A 642 17.41 -13.25 -15.69
C ASP A 642 16.28 -12.67 -14.84
N ILE A 643 15.64 -13.53 -14.05
CA ILE A 643 14.53 -13.17 -13.17
C ILE A 643 14.91 -13.34 -11.69
N THR A 644 16.21 -13.38 -11.38
CA THR A 644 16.69 -13.59 -10.01
C THR A 644 16.18 -12.49 -9.07
N ASP A 645 16.37 -11.21 -9.40
CA ASP A 645 15.87 -10.07 -8.61
C ASP A 645 14.34 -10.11 -8.44
N LYS A 646 13.61 -10.49 -9.50
CA LYS A 646 12.15 -10.65 -9.47
C LYS A 646 11.73 -11.75 -8.51
N LYS A 647 12.41 -12.90 -8.53
CA LYS A 647 12.14 -14.03 -7.63
C LYS A 647 12.51 -13.69 -6.18
N GLU A 648 13.62 -12.99 -5.96
CA GLU A 648 14.02 -12.53 -4.63
C GLU A 648 12.99 -11.55 -4.05
N ALA A 649 12.53 -10.58 -4.85
CA ALA A 649 11.48 -9.64 -4.45
C ALA A 649 10.14 -10.35 -4.21
N GLU A 650 9.76 -11.33 -5.03
CA GLU A 650 8.54 -12.14 -4.82
C GLU A 650 8.61 -12.93 -3.51
N ILE A 651 9.76 -13.53 -3.21
CA ILE A 651 10.03 -14.22 -1.94
C ILE A 651 9.96 -13.21 -0.77
N GLU A 652 10.55 -12.03 -0.90
CA GLU A 652 10.54 -10.99 0.13
C GLU A 652 9.13 -10.46 0.41
N ILE A 653 8.34 -10.18 -0.63
CA ILE A 653 6.94 -9.76 -0.50
C ILE A 653 6.13 -10.85 0.18
N THR A 654 6.29 -12.11 -0.24
CA THR A 654 5.58 -13.25 0.35
C THR A 654 5.92 -13.39 1.84
N LYS A 655 7.21 -13.24 2.18
CA LYS A 655 7.68 -13.26 3.56
C LYS A 655 7.11 -12.09 4.37
N SER A 656 7.13 -10.88 3.82
CA SER A 656 6.58 -9.68 4.47
C SER A 656 5.07 -9.79 4.69
N LEU A 657 4.34 -10.36 3.73
CA LEU A 657 2.92 -10.63 3.85
C LEU A 657 2.67 -11.62 4.99
N GLN A 658 3.42 -12.71 5.04
CA GLN A 658 3.32 -13.71 6.11
C GLN A 658 3.65 -13.10 7.49
N GLU A 659 4.66 -12.25 7.58
CA GLU A 659 4.99 -11.53 8.81
C GLU A 659 3.85 -10.59 9.26
N LYS A 660 3.27 -9.82 8.33
CA LYS A 660 2.12 -8.96 8.62
C LYS A 660 0.88 -9.73 9.05
N GLU A 661 0.58 -10.87 8.44
CA GLU A 661 -0.54 -11.74 8.86
C GLU A 661 -0.36 -12.28 10.28
N VAL A 662 0.86 -12.66 10.64
CA VAL A 662 1.18 -13.12 12.00
C VAL A 662 1.05 -11.98 13.01
N LEU A 663 1.53 -10.77 12.68
CA LEU A 663 1.39 -9.58 13.52
C LEU A 663 -0.08 -9.22 13.76
N LEU A 664 -0.92 -9.25 12.72
CA LEU A 664 -2.36 -8.99 12.86
C LEU A 664 -3.03 -9.99 13.79
N LYS A 665 -2.74 -11.30 13.63
CA LYS A 665 -3.25 -12.34 14.55
C LYS A 665 -2.83 -12.07 16.00
N GLU A 666 -1.57 -11.69 16.22
CA GLU A 666 -1.05 -11.35 17.55
C GLU A 666 -1.78 -10.13 18.17
N VAL A 667 -2.08 -9.09 17.39
CA VAL A 667 -2.88 -7.95 17.88
C VAL A 667 -4.25 -8.40 18.35
N HIS A 668 -4.96 -9.24 17.59
CA HIS A 668 -6.27 -9.76 18.01
C HIS A 668 -6.21 -10.64 19.25
N HIS A 669 -5.19 -11.48 19.35
CA HIS A 669 -4.93 -12.24 20.57
C HIS A 669 -4.70 -11.33 21.78
N ARG A 670 -3.96 -10.22 21.62
CA ARG A 670 -3.75 -9.23 22.69
C ARG A 670 -5.03 -8.49 23.06
N VAL A 671 -5.84 -8.07 22.10
CA VAL A 671 -7.14 -7.43 22.39
C VAL A 671 -8.04 -8.36 23.18
N LYS A 672 -8.13 -9.64 22.80
CA LYS A 672 -8.86 -10.66 23.55
C LYS A 672 -8.32 -10.79 24.99
N ASN A 673 -7.00 -10.90 25.14
CA ASN A 673 -6.37 -11.00 26.46
C ASN A 673 -6.68 -9.74 27.30
N ASN A 674 -6.58 -8.55 26.74
CA ASN A 674 -6.89 -7.29 27.43
C ASN A 674 -8.36 -7.23 27.89
N LEU A 675 -9.30 -7.66 27.05
CA LEU A 675 -10.72 -7.74 27.43
C LEU A 675 -10.96 -8.79 28.53
N GLN A 676 -10.26 -9.93 28.49
CA GLN A 676 -10.32 -10.92 29.55
C GLN A 676 -9.77 -10.37 30.88
N VAL A 677 -8.67 -9.62 30.83
CA VAL A 677 -8.10 -8.92 31.98
C VAL A 677 -9.11 -7.96 32.62
N ILE A 678 -9.79 -7.13 31.82
CA ILE A 678 -10.81 -6.20 32.31
C ILE A 678 -11.97 -6.97 32.96
N SER A 679 -12.44 -8.06 32.34
CA SER A 679 -13.50 -8.91 32.90
C SER A 679 -13.10 -9.53 34.24
N SER A 680 -11.84 -9.91 34.42
CA SER A 680 -11.32 -10.47 35.67
C SER A 680 -11.23 -9.42 36.78
N ILE A 681 -10.76 -8.20 36.47
CA ILE A 681 -10.75 -7.08 37.42
C ILE A 681 -12.17 -6.77 37.90
N LEU A 682 -13.14 -6.69 36.98
CA LEU A 682 -14.54 -6.44 37.32
C LEU A 682 -15.14 -7.55 38.20
N ASN A 683 -14.75 -8.81 37.97
CA ASN A 683 -15.16 -9.94 38.81
C ASN A 683 -14.65 -9.82 40.25
N LEU A 684 -13.35 -9.53 40.37
CA LEU A 684 -12.70 -9.34 41.67
C LEU A 684 -13.32 -8.16 42.42
N GLN A 685 -13.51 -7.02 41.76
CA GLN A 685 -14.18 -5.85 42.34
C GLN A 685 -15.60 -6.18 42.81
N SER A 686 -16.34 -7.00 42.04
CA SER A 686 -17.68 -7.44 42.43
C SER A 686 -17.70 -8.23 43.75
N SER A 687 -16.63 -8.95 44.09
CA SER A 687 -16.54 -9.74 45.33
C SER A 687 -16.40 -8.88 46.60
N TYR A 688 -15.91 -7.64 46.47
CA TYR A 688 -15.71 -6.70 47.59
C TYR A 688 -16.88 -5.73 47.79
N VAL A 689 -17.83 -5.68 46.85
CA VAL A 689 -18.98 -4.78 46.90
C VAL A 689 -20.14 -5.42 47.66
N LYS A 690 -20.66 -4.71 48.67
CA LYS A 690 -21.81 -5.16 49.48
C LYS A 690 -23.15 -4.58 49.00
N ASP A 691 -23.11 -3.46 48.30
CA ASP A 691 -24.29 -2.80 47.75
C ASP A 691 -24.83 -3.56 46.53
N LYS A 692 -26.11 -3.94 46.57
CA LYS A 692 -26.73 -4.74 45.51
C LYS A 692 -26.79 -4.02 44.18
N ASN A 693 -26.97 -2.68 44.18
CA ASN A 693 -27.04 -1.89 42.95
C ASN A 693 -25.66 -1.77 42.29
N THR A 694 -24.62 -1.49 43.07
CA THR A 694 -23.24 -1.41 42.58
C THR A 694 -22.76 -2.78 42.08
N LEU A 695 -23.10 -3.86 42.77
CA LEU A 695 -22.78 -5.23 42.33
C LEU A 695 -23.50 -5.61 41.04
N TYR A 696 -24.74 -5.14 40.85
CA TYR A 696 -25.47 -5.28 39.60
C TYR A 696 -24.76 -4.55 38.44
N ILE A 697 -24.37 -3.28 38.63
CA ILE A 697 -23.67 -2.48 37.61
C ILE A 697 -22.32 -3.11 37.22
N LEU A 698 -21.57 -3.63 38.20
CA LEU A 698 -20.30 -4.30 37.92
C LEU A 698 -20.47 -5.61 37.15
N ARG A 699 -21.47 -6.43 37.51
CA ARG A 699 -21.82 -7.64 36.75
C ARG A 699 -22.29 -7.32 35.35
N GLU A 700 -23.04 -6.25 35.18
CA GLU A 700 -23.45 -5.76 33.87
C GLU A 700 -22.25 -5.33 33.03
N SER A 701 -21.32 -4.57 33.61
CA SER A 701 -20.09 -4.15 32.94
C SER A 701 -19.22 -5.34 32.54
N GLN A 702 -19.13 -6.35 33.41
CA GLN A 702 -18.43 -7.59 33.12
C GLN A 702 -19.05 -8.36 31.95
N ASN A 703 -20.39 -8.48 31.92
CA ASN A 703 -21.09 -9.15 30.83
C ASN A 703 -20.88 -8.42 29.50
N ARG A 704 -20.84 -7.08 29.49
CA ARG A 704 -20.52 -6.28 28.29
C ARG A 704 -19.12 -6.56 27.76
N VAL A 705 -18.12 -6.58 28.65
CA VAL A 705 -16.72 -6.89 28.28
C VAL A 705 -16.58 -8.32 27.74
N LYS A 706 -17.29 -9.28 28.35
CA LYS A 706 -17.36 -10.67 27.85
C LYS A 706 -17.99 -10.75 26.46
N SER A 707 -19.11 -10.05 26.23
CA SER A 707 -19.72 -9.97 24.91
C SER A 707 -18.78 -9.35 23.88
N MET A 708 -18.13 -8.23 24.19
CA MET A 708 -17.15 -7.59 23.30
C MET A 708 -15.98 -8.55 22.97
N SER A 709 -15.47 -9.29 23.96
CA SER A 709 -14.44 -10.30 23.74
C SER A 709 -14.90 -11.44 22.82
N PHE A 710 -16.16 -11.89 22.96
CA PHE A 710 -16.75 -12.92 22.10
C PHE A 710 -16.95 -12.43 20.67
N ILE A 711 -17.36 -11.18 20.51
CA ILE A 711 -17.53 -10.52 19.20
C ILE A 711 -16.18 -10.47 18.47
N HIS A 712 -15.13 -10.00 19.13
CA HIS A 712 -13.78 -9.98 18.58
C HIS A 712 -13.29 -11.40 18.21
N GLU A 713 -13.44 -12.38 19.10
CA GLU A 713 -13.02 -13.75 18.81
C GLU A 713 -13.77 -14.37 17.61
N SER A 714 -15.07 -14.14 17.51
CA SER A 714 -15.91 -14.73 16.46
C SER A 714 -15.65 -14.10 15.09
N LEU A 715 -15.42 -12.78 15.03
CA LEU A 715 -15.18 -12.06 13.77
C LEU A 715 -13.77 -12.33 13.21
N TYR A 716 -12.77 -12.54 14.07
CA TYR A 716 -11.38 -12.77 13.64
C TYR A 716 -11.01 -14.24 13.44
N ARG A 717 -11.96 -15.16 13.61
CA ARG A 717 -11.78 -16.59 13.32
C ARG A 717 -11.96 -16.91 11.82
N SER A 718 -12.56 -16.01 11.04
CA SER A 718 -12.64 -16.16 9.58
C SER A 718 -11.26 -16.00 8.95
N LYS A 719 -10.96 -16.80 7.93
CA LYS A 719 -9.69 -16.70 7.17
C LYS A 719 -9.68 -15.51 6.21
N ASP A 720 -10.86 -14.94 5.93
CA ASP A 720 -11.05 -13.83 5.04
C ASP A 720 -11.57 -12.63 5.86
N PHE A 721 -10.76 -11.58 5.92
CA PHE A 721 -11.04 -10.34 6.64
C PHE A 721 -11.73 -9.30 5.75
N SER A 722 -11.78 -9.55 4.44
CA SER A 722 -12.40 -8.66 3.47
C SER A 722 -13.92 -8.82 3.44
N GLN A 723 -14.44 -10.00 3.79
CA GLN A 723 -15.87 -10.30 3.87
C GLN A 723 -16.18 -11.23 5.04
N VAL A 724 -16.84 -10.71 6.05
CA VAL A 724 -17.43 -11.48 7.15
C VAL A 724 -18.84 -11.88 6.74
N ASN A 725 -19.15 -13.18 6.76
CA ASN A 725 -20.53 -13.66 6.70
C ASN A 725 -21.25 -13.24 7.99
N PHE A 726 -21.90 -12.09 7.93
CA PHE A 726 -22.48 -11.44 9.10
C PHE A 726 -23.73 -12.18 9.58
N SER A 727 -24.41 -12.91 8.70
CA SER A 727 -25.60 -13.70 9.03
C SER A 727 -25.26 -14.86 9.97
N ASP A 728 -24.18 -15.61 9.69
CA ASP A 728 -23.72 -16.70 10.55
C ASP A 728 -23.25 -16.17 11.91
N TYR A 729 -22.53 -15.04 11.88
CA TYR A 729 -22.07 -14.36 13.09
C TYR A 729 -23.25 -13.88 13.95
N LEU A 730 -24.25 -13.23 13.35
CA LEU A 730 -25.43 -12.72 14.05
C LEU A 730 -26.25 -13.87 14.65
N ASN A 731 -26.39 -14.98 13.93
CA ASN A 731 -27.06 -16.17 14.47
C ASN A 731 -26.36 -16.67 15.75
N ASN A 732 -25.03 -16.73 15.76
CA ASN A 732 -24.27 -17.13 16.94
C ASN A 732 -24.41 -16.13 18.09
N LEU A 733 -24.41 -14.82 17.79
CA LEU A 733 -24.60 -13.77 18.78
C LEU A 733 -25.98 -13.87 19.46
N ILE A 734 -27.05 -14.00 18.66
CA ILE A 734 -28.42 -14.14 19.17
C ILE A 734 -28.52 -15.35 20.10
N ASN A 735 -28.04 -16.52 19.66
CA ASN A 735 -28.09 -17.74 20.47
C ASN A 735 -27.31 -17.60 21.78
N ASN A 736 -26.16 -16.93 21.76
CA ASN A 736 -25.35 -16.69 22.96
C ASN A 736 -26.06 -15.75 23.96
N VAL A 737 -26.61 -14.64 23.47
CA VAL A 737 -27.35 -13.68 24.32
C VAL A 737 -28.58 -14.34 24.93
N VAL A 738 -29.38 -15.06 24.13
CA VAL A 738 -30.56 -15.77 24.62
C VAL A 738 -30.16 -16.82 25.68
N HIS A 739 -29.12 -17.61 25.42
CA HIS A 739 -28.65 -18.63 26.37
C HIS A 739 -28.14 -18.02 27.69
N THR A 740 -27.47 -16.87 27.62
CA THR A 740 -26.90 -16.19 28.79
C THR A 740 -27.97 -15.60 29.71
N PHE A 741 -29.10 -15.16 29.15
CA PHE A 741 -30.20 -14.51 29.87
C PHE A 741 -31.46 -15.38 30.00
N LEU A 742 -31.36 -16.69 29.78
CA LEU A 742 -32.44 -17.66 29.99
C LEU A 742 -33.05 -17.51 31.39
N LEU A 743 -34.35 -17.20 31.44
CA LEU A 743 -35.11 -17.16 32.69
C LEU A 743 -35.44 -18.60 33.12
N PRO A 744 -35.22 -18.99 34.39
CA PRO A 744 -35.39 -20.38 34.85
C PRO A 744 -36.75 -21.04 34.58
N ASP A 745 -37.79 -20.25 34.31
CA ASP A 745 -39.19 -20.71 34.17
C ASP A 745 -39.85 -20.33 32.83
N LYS A 746 -39.11 -19.76 31.84
CA LYS A 746 -39.70 -19.31 30.56
C LYS A 746 -38.76 -19.51 29.35
N ASP A 747 -39.23 -20.23 28.34
CA ASP A 747 -38.59 -20.30 27.01
C ASP A 747 -38.99 -19.09 26.16
N VAL A 748 -38.00 -18.41 25.57
CA VAL A 748 -38.22 -17.30 24.62
C VAL A 748 -38.38 -17.86 23.21
N MET A 749 -39.48 -17.53 22.54
CA MET A 749 -39.69 -17.89 21.14
C MET A 749 -38.85 -16.98 20.24
N LEU A 750 -37.79 -17.54 19.67
CA LEU A 750 -36.90 -16.82 18.77
C LEU A 750 -37.35 -16.98 17.30
N LYS A 751 -37.62 -15.87 16.62
CA LYS A 751 -37.88 -15.81 15.18
C LYS A 751 -36.73 -15.10 14.47
N THR A 752 -36.04 -15.81 13.57
CA THR A 752 -34.93 -15.24 12.80
C THR A 752 -35.21 -15.30 11.31
N ASP A 753 -34.94 -14.20 10.61
CA ASP A 753 -34.91 -14.12 9.14
C ASP A 753 -33.58 -13.46 8.73
N LEU A 754 -32.56 -14.30 8.56
CA LEU A 754 -31.20 -13.86 8.29
C LEU A 754 -30.90 -14.04 6.81
N GLY A 755 -31.11 -12.99 6.01
CA GLY A 755 -30.65 -12.97 4.61
C GLY A 755 -29.12 -13.08 4.52
N ALA A 756 -28.59 -13.50 3.38
CA ALA A 756 -27.14 -13.59 3.17
C ALA A 756 -26.52 -12.20 3.07
N VAL A 757 -25.86 -11.74 4.13
CA VAL A 757 -25.25 -10.41 4.23
C VAL A 757 -23.77 -10.55 4.60
N ASN A 758 -22.91 -9.96 3.77
CA ASN A 758 -21.48 -9.88 4.01
C ASN A 758 -21.08 -8.44 4.33
N LEU A 759 -20.35 -8.25 5.43
CA LEU A 759 -19.83 -6.95 5.85
C LEU A 759 -18.30 -7.01 5.99
N ASN A 760 -17.62 -5.88 5.81
CA ASN A 760 -16.22 -5.76 6.20
C ASN A 760 -16.10 -5.68 7.75
N LEU A 761 -14.89 -5.76 8.29
CA LEU A 761 -14.67 -5.71 9.73
C LEU A 761 -15.11 -4.38 10.35
N ASP A 762 -14.87 -3.27 9.66
CA ASP A 762 -15.16 -1.91 10.15
C ASP A 762 -16.66 -1.67 10.33
N GLN A 763 -17.50 -2.33 9.53
CA GLN A 763 -18.95 -2.30 9.71
C GLN A 763 -19.47 -3.46 10.59
N ALA A 764 -18.84 -4.64 10.55
CA ALA A 764 -19.29 -5.80 11.32
C ALA A 764 -19.13 -5.63 12.84
N ILE A 765 -18.03 -5.01 13.30
CA ILE A 765 -17.78 -4.79 14.74
C ILE A 765 -18.82 -3.84 15.38
N PRO A 766 -19.01 -2.59 14.89
CA PRO A 766 -19.99 -1.68 15.47
C PRO A 766 -21.41 -2.23 15.33
N CYS A 767 -21.75 -2.86 14.20
CA CYS A 767 -23.05 -3.50 14.01
C CYS A 767 -23.31 -4.64 15.01
N GLY A 768 -22.33 -5.51 15.23
CA GLY A 768 -22.41 -6.58 16.22
C GLY A 768 -22.59 -6.08 17.66
N LEU A 769 -21.91 -4.98 18.01
CA LEU A 769 -22.04 -4.34 19.32
C LEU A 769 -23.41 -3.68 19.53
N ILE A 770 -23.95 -3.00 18.52
CA ILE A 770 -25.31 -2.44 18.55
C ILE A 770 -26.31 -3.56 18.81
N LEU A 771 -26.24 -4.64 18.03
CA LEU A 771 -27.19 -5.76 18.14
C LEU A 771 -27.06 -6.46 19.49
N ASN A 772 -25.85 -6.65 20.01
CA ASN A 772 -25.66 -7.19 21.35
C ASN A 772 -26.35 -6.36 22.43
N GLU A 773 -26.26 -5.02 22.38
CA GLU A 773 -26.93 -4.13 23.33
C GLU A 773 -28.46 -4.18 23.20
N LEU A 774 -28.99 -4.13 21.96
CA LEU A 774 -30.43 -4.20 21.71
C LEU A 774 -31.03 -5.54 22.18
N LEU A 775 -30.39 -6.65 21.85
CA LEU A 775 -30.82 -7.99 22.27
C LEU A 775 -30.73 -8.16 23.78
N THR A 776 -29.66 -7.66 24.41
CA THR A 776 -29.50 -7.70 25.87
C THR A 776 -30.58 -6.88 26.57
N ASN A 777 -30.93 -5.71 26.04
CA ASN A 777 -32.00 -4.88 26.59
C ASN A 777 -33.37 -5.55 26.49
N ALA A 778 -33.67 -6.20 25.36
CA ALA A 778 -34.89 -6.99 25.20
C ALA A 778 -34.96 -8.11 26.25
N MET A 779 -33.89 -8.90 26.39
CA MET A 779 -33.85 -10.01 27.33
C MET A 779 -33.95 -9.59 28.81
N LYS A 780 -33.38 -8.45 29.19
CA LYS A 780 -33.39 -7.96 30.58
C LYS A 780 -34.69 -7.28 30.98
N TYR A 781 -35.27 -6.47 30.09
CA TYR A 781 -36.30 -5.50 30.47
C TYR A 781 -37.65 -5.73 29.80
N ALA A 782 -37.68 -6.30 28.59
CA ALA A 782 -38.91 -6.38 27.80
C ALA A 782 -39.89 -7.43 28.34
N PHE A 783 -39.38 -8.59 28.78
CA PHE A 783 -40.21 -9.78 29.08
C PHE A 783 -40.67 -9.90 30.54
N VAL A 784 -40.52 -8.84 31.34
CA VAL A 784 -40.95 -8.85 32.74
C VAL A 784 -42.48 -8.93 32.81
N GLY A 785 -43.01 -10.07 33.27
CA GLY A 785 -44.45 -10.32 33.39
C GLY A 785 -45.16 -10.79 32.10
N ILE A 786 -44.41 -11.15 31.05
CA ILE A 786 -44.96 -11.66 29.77
C ILE A 786 -44.94 -13.19 29.75
N ASP A 787 -46.06 -13.85 29.48
CA ASP A 787 -46.17 -15.32 29.54
C ASP A 787 -45.58 -16.04 28.33
N ASN A 788 -45.64 -15.44 27.14
CA ASN A 788 -45.05 -15.97 25.90
C ASN A 788 -44.07 -14.95 25.30
N PRO A 789 -42.83 -14.88 25.81
CA PRO A 789 -41.84 -13.93 25.31
C PRO A 789 -41.42 -14.29 23.88
N GLU A 790 -41.48 -13.31 22.99
CA GLU A 790 -41.11 -13.44 21.58
C GLU A 790 -40.06 -12.39 21.20
N LEU A 791 -39.02 -12.83 20.51
CA LEU A 791 -37.96 -11.99 19.99
C LEU A 791 -37.78 -12.28 18.50
N GLU A 792 -37.89 -11.24 17.68
CA GLU A 792 -37.73 -11.32 16.23
C GLU A 792 -36.51 -10.52 15.77
N VAL A 793 -35.64 -11.16 15.00
CA VAL A 793 -34.48 -10.52 14.38
C VAL A 793 -34.46 -10.79 12.89
N ARG A 794 -34.44 -9.73 12.07
CA ARG A 794 -34.31 -9.84 10.61
C ARG A 794 -33.16 -9.02 10.09
N ILE A 795 -32.45 -9.53 9.09
CA ILE A 795 -31.40 -8.79 8.38
C ILE A 795 -31.50 -9.05 6.88
N HIS A 796 -31.49 -7.97 6.10
CA HIS A 796 -31.51 -8.04 4.64
C HIS A 796 -30.67 -6.93 4.01
N GLU A 797 -30.10 -7.23 2.85
CA GLU A 797 -29.43 -6.27 1.97
C GLU A 797 -30.36 -5.95 0.79
N ARG A 798 -30.56 -4.66 0.48
CA ARG A 798 -31.27 -4.18 -0.71
C ARG A 798 -30.58 -2.94 -1.25
N ASP A 799 -30.28 -2.90 -2.55
CA ASP A 799 -29.66 -1.75 -3.22
C ASP A 799 -28.39 -1.21 -2.49
N ASN A 800 -27.55 -2.12 -2.00
CA ASN A 800 -26.34 -1.80 -1.22
C ASN A 800 -26.60 -1.13 0.16
N VAL A 801 -27.83 -1.20 0.65
CA VAL A 801 -28.24 -0.74 1.98
C VAL A 801 -28.60 -1.95 2.84
N ILE A 802 -28.09 -1.95 4.07
CA ILE A 802 -28.35 -2.98 5.08
C ILE A 802 -29.52 -2.54 5.95
N PHE A 803 -30.49 -3.43 6.11
CA PHE A 803 -31.64 -3.24 6.99
C PHE A 803 -31.61 -4.29 8.08
N ILE A 804 -31.55 -3.86 9.35
CA ILE A 804 -31.58 -4.75 10.51
C ILE A 804 -32.76 -4.39 11.39
N HIS A 805 -33.61 -5.37 11.64
CA HIS A 805 -34.83 -5.24 12.40
C HIS A 805 -34.74 -6.09 13.67
N VAL A 806 -34.96 -5.48 14.83
CA VAL A 806 -35.03 -6.16 16.13
C VAL A 806 -36.35 -5.77 16.80
N GLU A 807 -37.20 -6.76 17.07
CA GLU A 807 -38.52 -6.56 17.66
C GLU A 807 -38.75 -7.51 18.84
N ASP A 808 -39.23 -6.96 19.95
CA ASP A 808 -39.72 -7.72 21.11
C ASP A 808 -41.23 -7.51 21.31
N ASN A 809 -41.91 -8.48 21.92
CA ASN A 809 -43.32 -8.38 22.32
C ASN A 809 -43.51 -7.96 23.79
N GLY A 810 -42.53 -7.24 24.35
CA GLY A 810 -42.49 -6.90 25.76
C GLY A 810 -43.35 -5.72 26.19
N ILE A 811 -43.08 -5.22 27.40
CA ILE A 811 -43.80 -4.09 27.99
C ILE A 811 -43.61 -2.75 27.25
N GLY A 812 -42.63 -2.67 26.33
CA GLY A 812 -42.27 -1.47 25.59
C GLY A 812 -41.57 -0.40 26.43
N LEU A 813 -41.33 0.76 25.82
CA LEU A 813 -40.68 1.93 26.41
C LEU A 813 -41.73 2.98 26.86
N PRO A 814 -41.39 3.85 27.83
CA PRO A 814 -42.28 4.92 28.29
C PRO A 814 -42.79 5.83 27.15
N LYS A 815 -44.01 6.36 27.26
CA LYS A 815 -44.66 7.18 26.19
C LYS A 815 -43.91 8.45 25.79
N ASP A 816 -43.06 8.98 26.66
CA ASP A 816 -42.25 10.18 26.44
C ASP A 816 -40.74 9.85 26.26
N PHE A 817 -40.40 8.60 25.97
CA PHE A 817 -39.02 8.16 25.84
C PHE A 817 -38.38 8.71 24.56
N ARG A 818 -37.29 9.46 24.70
CA ARG A 818 -36.44 9.93 23.59
C ARG A 818 -35.05 9.33 23.74
N ILE A 819 -34.56 8.71 22.66
CA ILE A 819 -33.25 8.05 22.66
C ILE A 819 -32.10 9.07 22.79
N ASP A 820 -32.34 10.32 22.40
CA ASP A 820 -31.36 11.41 22.47
C ASP A 820 -31.23 12.02 23.89
N GLU A 821 -32.15 11.70 24.79
CA GLU A 821 -32.25 12.29 26.15
C GLU A 821 -32.04 11.26 27.27
N THR A 822 -31.63 10.03 26.93
CA THR A 822 -31.43 8.95 27.92
C THR A 822 -30.05 9.00 28.59
N ASN A 823 -30.04 8.74 29.90
CA ASN A 823 -28.82 8.55 30.71
C ASN A 823 -28.29 7.11 30.67
N SER A 824 -28.90 6.21 29.89
CA SER A 824 -28.44 4.83 29.79
C SER A 824 -27.24 4.75 28.85
N LEU A 825 -26.09 4.36 29.41
CA LEU A 825 -24.84 4.19 28.65
C LEU A 825 -24.99 3.26 27.43
N GLY A 826 -25.81 2.21 27.54
CA GLY A 826 -26.03 1.26 26.43
C GLY A 826 -26.70 1.86 25.20
N LEU A 827 -27.73 2.70 25.38
CA LEU A 827 -28.38 3.36 24.24
C LEU A 827 -27.57 4.53 23.69
N GLN A 828 -26.77 5.20 24.53
CA GLN A 828 -25.79 6.17 24.06
C GLN A 828 -24.73 5.51 23.17
N LEU A 829 -24.24 4.32 23.56
CA LEU A 829 -23.32 3.53 22.74
C LEU A 829 -23.95 3.12 21.41
N VAL A 830 -25.21 2.66 21.43
CA VAL A 830 -25.95 2.32 20.21
C VAL A 830 -26.01 3.52 19.25
N GLN A 831 -26.24 4.73 19.77
CA GLN A 831 -26.29 5.95 18.95
C GLN A 831 -24.91 6.29 18.35
N THR A 832 -23.85 6.31 19.17
CA THR A 832 -22.48 6.58 18.69
C THR A 832 -22.03 5.56 17.64
N LEU A 833 -22.34 4.27 17.83
CA LEU A 833 -21.98 3.23 16.87
C LEU A 833 -22.85 3.28 15.59
N THR A 834 -24.09 3.79 15.70
CA THR A 834 -24.93 4.04 14.52
C THR A 834 -24.35 5.20 13.70
N ASP A 835 -23.86 6.25 14.35
CA ASP A 835 -23.18 7.35 13.68
C ASP A 835 -21.87 6.88 13.03
N GLN A 836 -21.12 5.97 13.68
CA GLN A 836 -19.90 5.37 13.09
C GLN A 836 -20.19 4.54 11.84
N LEU A 837 -21.41 4.02 11.69
CA LEU A 837 -21.86 3.31 10.50
C LEU A 837 -22.42 4.25 9.42
N ASP A 838 -22.41 5.57 9.64
CA ASP A 838 -23.16 6.56 8.86
C ASP A 838 -24.64 6.14 8.67
N GLY A 839 -25.20 5.53 9.72
CA GLY A 839 -26.51 4.89 9.71
C GLY A 839 -27.62 5.71 10.35
N THR A 840 -28.84 5.18 10.26
CA THR A 840 -30.03 5.73 10.92
C THR A 840 -30.70 4.65 11.75
N LEU A 841 -31.14 5.00 12.97
CA LEU A 841 -31.85 4.11 13.87
C LEU A 841 -33.27 4.64 14.14
N GLU A 842 -34.29 3.93 13.68
CA GLU A 842 -35.68 4.21 14.02
C GLU A 842 -36.14 3.39 15.23
N LEU A 843 -36.81 4.05 16.17
CA LEU A 843 -37.40 3.43 17.35
C LEU A 843 -38.93 3.58 17.34
N LYS A 844 -39.65 2.47 17.51
CA LYS A 844 -41.11 2.47 17.72
C LYS A 844 -41.46 1.61 18.93
N SER A 845 -42.26 2.17 19.84
CA SER A 845 -42.79 1.41 20.98
C SER A 845 -44.31 1.47 21.02
N LYS A 846 -44.94 0.44 20.43
CA LYS A 846 -46.39 0.18 20.47
C LYS A 846 -46.55 -1.34 20.55
N GLU A 847 -46.87 -1.85 21.74
CA GLU A 847 -46.98 -3.30 22.05
C GLU A 847 -45.64 -4.04 21.93
N GLY A 848 -44.60 -3.52 22.59
CA GLY A 848 -43.22 -3.99 22.51
C GLY A 848 -42.26 -2.89 22.08
N THR A 849 -41.01 -3.27 21.77
CA THR A 849 -40.01 -2.35 21.22
C THR A 849 -39.53 -2.82 19.87
N LYS A 850 -39.52 -1.91 18.89
CA LYS A 850 -39.03 -2.16 17.53
C LYS A 850 -37.90 -1.20 17.21
N TYR A 851 -36.76 -1.76 16.82
CA TYR A 851 -35.60 -1.05 16.31
C TYR A 851 -35.40 -1.39 14.84
N LEU A 852 -35.20 -0.37 14.01
CA LEU A 852 -34.79 -0.52 12.61
C LEU A 852 -33.51 0.27 12.39
N LEU A 853 -32.40 -0.45 12.22
CA LEU A 853 -31.09 0.10 11.86
C LEU A 853 -30.91 0.02 10.33
N THR A 854 -30.55 1.14 9.71
CA THR A 854 -30.33 1.24 8.26
C THR A 854 -29.00 1.95 7.98
N PHE A 855 -28.11 1.35 7.18
CA PHE A 855 -26.84 1.97 6.77
C PHE A 855 -26.37 1.47 5.39
N GLU A 856 -25.56 2.27 4.70
CA GLU A 856 -24.97 1.89 3.41
C GLU A 856 -23.79 0.92 3.60
N LYS A 857 -23.70 -0.11 2.76
CA LYS A 857 -22.61 -1.06 2.76
C LYS A 857 -21.38 -0.46 2.08
N MET A 858 -20.26 -0.43 2.79
CA MET A 858 -18.99 0.05 2.24
C MET A 858 -18.46 -0.91 1.19
N ASN A 859 -18.13 -0.39 0.00
CA ASN A 859 -17.42 -1.13 -1.04
C ASN A 859 -15.91 -0.94 -0.89
N GLN A 860 -15.11 -1.90 -1.38
CA GLN A 860 -13.66 -2.05 -1.15
C GLN A 860 -12.75 -0.90 -1.67
N SER A 861 -13.24 0.31 -1.87
CA SER A 861 -12.50 1.40 -2.54
C SER A 861 -12.36 2.70 -1.74
N ASP A 862 -13.01 2.82 -0.58
CA ASP A 862 -12.99 4.05 0.25
C ASP A 862 -12.20 3.88 1.55
#